data_AF-U1Y6Q5-F1
#
_entry.id   AF-U1Y6Q5-F1
#
_cell.length_a   1.000
_cell.length_b   1.000
_cell.length_c   1.000
_cell.angle_alpha   90.00
_cell.angle_beta   90.00
_cell.angle_gamma   90.00
#
_symmetry.space_group_name_H-M   'P 1'
#
loop_
_entity.id
_entity.type
_entity.pdbx_description
1 polymer ?
#
loop_
_entity_poly.entity_id
_entity_poly.type
_entity_poly.pdbx_seq_one_letter_code
_entity_poly.pdbx_strand_id
1 'polypeptide(L)'
;MDATLIALVRRHLPPGAELSIVKEPYRKVAVCVANMDGDSIPEIIAGYKWEGHPYVMIIKHYNHVWYKAATIKGPGYDITYLNTAPITGEKAMDLLIGWQIGAIWSELNIFTYTDETLNKIVSGVYYSRIEVEDMPGKNGKDGKSEIALWHHDTGEAYRVEVYRWEDGKLISAPDVYPYYFKKVVAYYEEKVKENPQAAFYWYYLADAWLKAGMPQRALQAVDIALALHSTYPSKKELLALKEQALRKNRMRRISLYPARVKGVGGTKWGYINSAGRFIILPEYSYAYPFQENRLAIVEKKGGYGIINEAGRFIVEPKYDFIQPFFEGLAIVQDKSGARIIDQQGQEITTKPYAYIASFQEGRAVFQNYRMQYGYLDAKGREIIPAIYVYANDFWKGYAVVKVKEGQYALLNEKGDVEEHYSYAFVGSQGDGLLAFQEVEQGKYGFMDKNGRVVLPPSYTSVQPFQKGRAIVNVAEDYHNRYGVIDKAGTFIIKPQYNSIETLGEERFAVGIPIDKDRPFIGSKYAIYDSNGNQLTDFVYRDVLPYKERLASVHNDTDTFFINTSGQRARGWPIVAGTGTLSLEGDVIKANIDQRISYLNKAGETVWRENTIIPLQGAYEVQEKKYKPNKDYLVYYPQISGMADKNIQASVNTKLKKLSEVKHIPADVQLDYNYFGDFDIPFFRKYLLVFKLAAYNYPFGAAHGMPTEIYPHIDVVSGRFYELKDLFRRDANYVAVLSAIIEKQIKTNEKYSYVWQDQYKGIKPDQPFYVDDDALYIYFYPYEIAPYAAGFPTFRIPYSEIMTIIDTKGAFWQSYH
;
A
#
# COMPACT_ATOMS: atom_id res chain seq x y z
N MET A 1 -7.62 29.28 53.41
CA MET A 1 -7.36 28.25 54.43
C MET A 1 -7.77 28.85 55.78
N ASP A 2 -8.49 28.12 56.61
CA ASP A 2 -9.07 28.63 57.87
C ASP A 2 -7.97 29.03 58.87
N ALA A 3 -8.00 30.26 59.38
CA ALA A 3 -7.05 30.74 60.39
C ALA A 3 -7.10 29.89 61.68
N THR A 4 -8.26 29.29 61.95
CA THR A 4 -8.50 28.38 63.08
C THR A 4 -7.71 27.08 62.94
N LEU A 5 -7.63 26.52 61.73
CA LEU A 5 -6.89 25.30 61.42
C LEU A 5 -5.38 25.52 61.60
N ILE A 6 -4.85 26.63 61.10
CA ILE A 6 -3.43 26.97 61.25
C ILE A 6 -3.08 27.19 62.73
N ALA A 7 -3.97 27.84 63.50
CA ALA A 7 -3.77 28.02 64.94
C ALA A 7 -3.75 26.69 65.70
N LEU A 8 -4.61 25.74 65.33
CA LEU A 8 -4.61 24.38 65.88
C LEU A 8 -3.29 23.67 65.58
N VAL A 9 -2.87 23.63 64.31
CA VAL A 9 -1.60 23.01 63.89
C VAL A 9 -0.41 23.59 64.66
N ARG A 10 -0.35 24.91 64.84
CA ARG A 10 0.73 25.59 65.57
C ARG A 10 0.87 25.15 67.02
N ARG A 11 -0.22 24.71 67.68
CA ARG A 11 -0.17 24.20 69.07
C ARG A 11 0.54 22.86 69.19
N HIS A 12 0.65 22.12 68.09
CA HIS A 12 1.31 20.80 68.03
C HIS A 12 2.73 20.85 67.48
N LEU A 13 3.22 22.04 67.08
CA LEU A 13 4.58 22.23 66.61
C LEU A 13 5.59 22.17 67.76
N PRO A 14 6.77 21.57 67.55
CA PRO A 14 7.90 21.74 68.46
C PRO A 14 8.28 23.22 68.61
N PRO A 15 8.82 23.64 69.78
CA PRO A 15 9.37 24.98 69.95
C PRO A 15 10.43 25.29 68.87
N GLY A 16 10.32 26.46 68.23
CA GLY A 16 11.22 26.88 67.16
C GLY A 16 10.96 26.24 65.79
N ALA A 17 9.90 25.44 65.64
CA ALA A 17 9.48 24.93 64.33
C ALA A 17 8.62 25.94 63.57
N GLU A 18 8.75 25.96 62.24
CA GLU A 18 7.99 26.83 61.34
C GLU A 18 7.21 25.99 60.33
N LEU A 19 5.97 26.37 60.01
CA LEU A 19 5.22 25.68 58.96
C LEU A 19 5.87 25.89 57.60
N SER A 20 6.02 24.80 56.84
CA SER A 20 6.55 24.86 55.48
C SER A 20 5.53 25.52 54.54
N ILE A 21 6.04 26.26 53.57
CA ILE A 21 5.24 26.87 52.51
C ILE A 21 5.61 26.18 51.20
N VAL A 22 4.65 25.48 50.62
CA VAL A 22 4.80 24.88 49.29
C VAL A 22 4.88 26.02 48.28
N LYS A 23 6.02 26.12 47.60
CA LYS A 23 6.32 27.16 46.60
C LYS A 23 5.49 26.93 45.31
N GLU A 24 5.71 27.78 44.30
CA GLU A 24 4.98 27.75 43.02
C GLU A 24 4.80 26.34 42.44
N PRO A 25 3.64 26.03 41.82
CA PRO A 25 2.51 26.93 41.52
C PRO A 25 1.49 27.10 42.67
N TYR A 26 1.71 26.46 43.82
CA TYR A 26 0.65 26.32 44.83
C TYR A 26 0.60 27.45 45.87
N ARG A 27 1.74 28.08 46.19
CA ARG A 27 1.91 29.15 47.19
C ARG A 27 1.03 28.97 48.44
N LYS A 28 1.02 27.77 49.01
CA LYS A 28 0.15 27.40 50.13
C LYS A 28 0.97 26.89 51.31
N VAL A 29 0.49 27.17 52.52
CA VAL A 29 1.01 26.50 53.72
C VAL A 29 0.85 25.00 53.51
N ALA A 30 1.86 24.22 53.86
CA ALA A 30 1.89 22.76 53.74
C ALA A 30 0.95 22.12 54.76
N VAL A 31 -0.36 22.38 54.65
CA VAL A 31 -1.41 21.81 55.48
C VAL A 31 -2.52 21.30 54.58
N CYS A 32 -2.93 20.06 54.79
CA CYS A 32 -4.12 19.48 54.18
C CYS A 32 -4.92 18.67 55.20
N VAL A 33 -6.19 18.41 54.88
CA VAL A 33 -7.13 17.69 55.74
C VAL A 33 -7.72 16.56 54.91
N ALA A 34 -7.59 15.33 55.37
CA ALA A 34 -8.01 14.15 54.63
C ALA A 34 -8.30 12.98 55.57
N ASN A 35 -9.25 12.13 55.20
CA ASN A 35 -9.51 10.85 55.86
C ASN A 35 -8.46 9.84 55.41
N MET A 36 -7.43 9.64 56.22
CA MET A 36 -6.25 8.84 55.88
C MET A 36 -6.31 7.40 56.38
N ASP A 37 -7.17 7.06 57.34
CA ASP A 37 -7.35 5.69 57.84
C ASP A 37 -8.73 5.08 57.52
N GLY A 38 -9.61 5.85 56.87
CA GLY A 38 -10.89 5.37 56.37
C GLY A 38 -12.02 5.41 57.39
N ASP A 39 -11.82 5.97 58.58
CA ASP A 39 -12.82 6.02 59.66
C ASP A 39 -13.92 7.10 59.48
N SER A 40 -13.83 7.89 58.39
CA SER A 40 -14.72 9.01 58.03
C SER A 40 -14.53 10.28 58.87
N ILE A 41 -13.57 10.31 59.78
CA ILE A 41 -13.11 11.50 60.50
C ILE A 41 -11.79 11.92 59.86
N PRO A 42 -11.66 13.17 59.35
CA PRO A 42 -10.44 13.55 58.67
C PRO A 42 -9.31 13.93 59.64
N GLU A 43 -8.10 13.47 59.33
CA GLU A 43 -6.85 13.90 59.94
C GLU A 43 -6.39 15.25 59.38
N ILE A 44 -5.59 15.96 60.17
CA ILE A 44 -4.86 17.14 59.73
C ILE A 44 -3.40 16.74 59.48
N ILE A 45 -2.93 16.99 58.27
CA ILE A 45 -1.55 16.74 57.86
C ILE A 45 -0.85 18.09 57.77
N ALA A 46 0.31 18.22 58.43
CA ALA A 46 1.07 19.46 58.43
C ALA A 46 2.56 19.22 58.20
N GLY A 47 3.09 19.87 57.16
CA GLY A 47 4.50 19.99 56.87
C GLY A 47 5.13 21.18 57.60
N TYR A 48 6.26 20.95 58.26
CA TYR A 48 6.99 21.97 59.00
C TYR A 48 8.49 21.75 58.94
N LYS A 49 9.25 22.79 59.25
CA LYS A 49 10.70 22.77 59.36
C LYS A 49 11.10 22.92 60.82
N TRP A 50 11.99 22.06 61.28
CA TRP A 50 12.50 22.09 62.65
C TRP A 50 13.99 21.70 62.63
N GLU A 51 14.82 22.50 63.29
CA GLU A 51 16.29 22.30 63.33
C GLU A 51 16.92 22.12 61.93
N GLY A 52 16.43 22.88 60.94
CA GLY A 52 16.94 22.83 59.56
C GLY A 52 16.44 21.67 58.70
N HIS A 53 15.66 20.74 59.25
CA HIS A 53 15.12 19.59 58.53
C HIS A 53 13.61 19.69 58.30
N PRO A 54 13.08 19.15 57.18
CA PRO A 54 11.66 19.09 56.93
C PRO A 54 11.02 17.90 57.65
N TYR A 55 9.81 18.10 58.15
CA TYR A 55 9.01 17.09 58.83
C TYR A 55 7.55 17.18 58.36
N VAL A 56 6.84 16.06 58.44
CA VAL A 56 5.39 16.02 58.31
C VAL A 56 4.81 15.34 59.54
N MET A 57 3.76 15.92 60.12
CA MET A 57 2.99 15.33 61.21
C MET A 57 1.53 15.09 60.80
N ILE A 58 0.93 14.11 61.46
CA ILE A 58 -0.51 13.82 61.41
C ILE A 58 -1.11 14.11 62.77
N ILE A 59 -2.18 14.91 62.78
CA ILE A 59 -2.96 15.23 63.95
C ILE A 59 -4.33 14.59 63.79
N LYS A 60 -4.70 13.74 64.75
CA LYS A 60 -5.97 13.01 64.78
C LYS A 60 -6.87 13.55 65.90
N HIS A 61 -8.17 13.52 65.68
CA HIS A 61 -9.17 13.86 66.68
C HIS A 61 -9.78 12.58 67.27
N TYR A 62 -9.59 12.37 68.57
CA TYR A 62 -10.16 11.24 69.29
C TYR A 62 -10.65 11.69 70.66
N ASN A 63 -11.85 11.25 71.05
CA ASN A 63 -12.45 11.53 72.35
C ASN A 63 -12.43 13.04 72.73
N HIS A 64 -12.83 13.91 71.80
CA HIS A 64 -12.87 15.38 71.94
C HIS A 64 -11.51 16.09 72.07
N VAL A 65 -10.40 15.39 71.78
CA VAL A 65 -9.04 15.95 71.86
C VAL A 65 -8.31 15.74 70.54
N TRP A 66 -7.58 16.78 70.11
CA TRP A 66 -6.61 16.68 69.01
C TRP A 66 -5.26 16.27 69.57
N TYR A 67 -4.67 15.21 69.02
CA TYR A 67 -3.33 14.75 69.39
C TYR A 67 -2.51 14.45 68.14
N LYS A 68 -1.19 14.49 68.29
CA LYS A 68 -0.25 14.16 67.22
C LYS A 68 -0.10 12.64 67.13
N ALA A 69 -0.69 12.03 66.11
CA ALA A 69 -0.71 10.59 65.92
C ALA A 69 0.60 10.06 65.28
N ALA A 70 1.15 10.77 64.30
CA ALA A 70 2.39 10.36 63.63
C ALA A 70 3.31 11.55 63.31
N THR A 71 4.60 11.29 63.14
CA THR A 71 5.59 12.27 62.67
C THR A 71 6.66 11.58 61.84
N ILE A 72 7.00 12.15 60.69
CA ILE A 72 8.07 11.69 59.81
C ILE A 72 9.08 12.82 59.60
N LYS A 73 10.36 12.48 59.73
CA LYS A 73 11.48 13.31 59.26
C LYS A 73 11.73 13.04 57.78
N GLY A 74 11.70 14.08 56.97
CA GLY A 74 11.98 14.00 55.54
C GLY A 74 13.46 14.13 55.19
N PRO A 75 13.91 13.60 54.04
CA PRO A 75 15.19 13.93 53.45
C PRO A 75 15.21 15.37 52.92
N GLY A 76 16.40 15.89 52.62
CA GLY A 76 16.55 17.22 52.02
C GLY A 76 16.33 18.36 53.02
N TYR A 77 15.89 19.52 52.52
CA TYR A 77 15.88 20.77 53.30
C TYR A 77 14.54 21.55 53.29
N ASP A 78 13.55 21.12 52.51
CA ASP A 78 12.18 21.70 52.50
C ASP A 78 11.14 20.74 51.88
N ILE A 79 9.86 21.17 51.80
CA ILE A 79 8.74 20.44 51.19
C ILE A 79 8.23 21.19 49.95
N THR A 80 8.31 20.56 48.78
CA THR A 80 7.86 21.12 47.48
C THR A 80 6.49 20.62 47.04
N TYR A 81 5.97 19.57 47.66
CA TYR A 81 4.62 19.07 47.43
C TYR A 81 4.10 18.40 48.71
N LEU A 82 2.88 18.75 49.09
CA LEU A 82 2.14 18.05 50.14
C LEU A 82 0.69 17.98 49.71
N ASN A 83 0.20 16.75 49.51
CA ASN A 83 -1.17 16.50 49.16
C ASN A 83 -1.59 15.08 49.55
N THR A 84 -2.89 14.83 49.52
CA THR A 84 -3.47 13.50 49.72
C THR A 84 -4.33 13.13 48.52
N ALA A 85 -4.26 11.88 48.07
CA ALA A 85 -5.03 11.40 46.93
C ALA A 85 -5.29 9.89 47.03
N PRO A 86 -6.37 9.37 46.42
CA PRO A 86 -6.64 7.93 46.38
C PRO A 86 -5.72 7.26 45.34
N ILE A 87 -4.49 6.93 45.72
CA ILE A 87 -3.49 6.31 44.84
C ILE A 87 -3.68 4.79 44.83
N THR A 88 -3.75 4.17 46.01
CA THR A 88 -3.86 2.72 46.17
C THR A 88 -5.29 2.20 45.95
N GLY A 89 -6.29 3.06 46.16
CA GLY A 89 -7.69 2.82 45.83
C GLY A 89 -8.52 2.16 46.93
N GLU A 90 -8.31 2.56 48.17
CA GLU A 90 -9.11 2.18 49.33
C GLU A 90 -10.03 3.35 49.77
N LYS A 91 -10.89 3.15 50.78
CA LYS A 91 -11.72 4.23 51.36
C LYS A 91 -10.89 5.36 52.00
N ALA A 92 -9.58 5.15 52.15
CA ALA A 92 -8.63 6.03 52.80
C ALA A 92 -7.73 6.73 51.77
N MET A 93 -7.29 7.96 52.09
CA MET A 93 -6.44 8.76 51.22
C MET A 93 -4.95 8.49 51.51
N ASP A 94 -4.16 8.30 50.46
CA ASP A 94 -2.71 8.17 50.58
C ASP A 94 -2.05 9.55 50.71
N LEU A 95 -0.95 9.63 51.46
CA LEU A 95 -0.18 10.86 51.65
C LEU A 95 0.98 10.93 50.66
N LEU A 96 1.03 12.00 49.87
CA LEU A 96 2.08 12.27 48.90
C LEU A 96 2.93 13.45 49.38
N ILE A 97 4.23 13.20 49.52
CA ILE A 97 5.20 14.19 49.97
C ILE A 97 6.30 14.33 48.91
N GLY A 98 6.53 15.57 48.49
CA GLY A 98 7.67 16.00 47.71
C GLY A 98 8.75 16.59 48.58
N TRP A 99 9.82 15.85 48.82
CA TRP A 99 10.96 16.33 49.60
C TRP A 99 11.93 17.09 48.71
N GLN A 100 12.23 18.34 49.05
CA GLN A 100 13.15 19.16 48.27
C GLN A 100 14.60 18.70 48.50
N ILE A 101 15.20 18.10 47.46
CA ILE A 101 16.57 17.58 47.50
C ILE A 101 17.54 18.41 46.64
N GLY A 102 17.04 19.32 45.82
CA GLY A 102 17.83 20.20 44.96
C GLY A 102 17.08 21.45 44.54
N ALA A 103 17.72 22.30 43.73
CA ALA A 103 17.11 23.54 43.26
C ALA A 103 15.86 23.28 42.39
N ILE A 104 15.90 22.21 41.58
CA ILE A 104 14.85 21.85 40.61
C ILE A 104 14.27 20.45 40.90
N TRP A 105 14.88 19.68 41.81
CA TRP A 105 14.56 18.26 42.03
C TRP A 105 13.94 18.02 43.40
N SER A 106 12.91 17.18 43.40
CA SER A 106 12.24 16.67 44.60
C SER A 106 12.16 15.15 44.55
N GLU A 107 12.27 14.49 45.69
CA GLU A 107 11.95 13.07 45.83
C GLU A 107 10.48 12.91 46.23
N LEU A 108 9.72 12.14 45.44
CA LEU A 108 8.36 11.73 45.77
C LEU A 108 8.40 10.55 46.73
N ASN A 109 7.76 10.71 47.89
CA ASN A 109 7.40 9.60 48.76
C ASN A 109 5.88 9.53 48.89
N ILE A 110 5.34 8.32 48.82
CA ILE A 110 3.91 8.04 49.05
C ILE A 110 3.78 7.13 50.26
N PHE A 111 2.83 7.44 51.13
CA PHE A 111 2.57 6.72 52.36
C PHE A 111 1.10 6.30 52.46
N THR A 112 0.86 5.06 52.87
CA THR A 112 -0.42 4.63 53.43
C THR A 112 -0.41 4.88 54.94
N TYR A 113 -1.58 5.00 55.54
CA TYR A 113 -1.73 5.24 56.97
C TYR A 113 -2.69 4.23 57.59
N THR A 114 -2.15 3.37 58.45
CA THR A 114 -2.88 2.26 59.08
C THR A 114 -2.36 2.07 60.49
N ASP A 115 -3.24 1.85 61.47
CA ASP A 115 -2.87 1.67 62.89
C ASP A 115 -1.93 2.77 63.42
N GLU A 116 -2.27 4.03 63.13
CA GLU A 116 -1.49 5.23 63.45
C GLU A 116 -0.05 5.24 62.91
N THR A 117 0.26 4.33 61.99
CA THR A 117 1.59 4.15 61.40
C THR A 117 1.57 4.58 59.94
N LEU A 118 2.55 5.40 59.57
CA LEU A 118 2.76 5.78 58.17
C LEU A 118 3.71 4.79 57.50
N ASN A 119 3.17 4.01 56.56
CA ASN A 119 3.90 3.00 55.81
C ASN A 119 4.32 3.58 54.46
N LYS A 120 5.64 3.71 54.23
CA LYS A 120 6.16 4.22 52.96
C LYS A 120 6.02 3.16 51.87
N ILE A 121 5.30 3.48 50.80
CA ILE A 121 5.06 2.57 49.67
C ILE A 121 5.77 2.99 48.38
N VAL A 122 6.22 4.26 48.28
CA VAL A 122 7.03 4.76 47.16
C VAL A 122 8.23 5.55 47.69
N SER A 123 9.40 5.32 47.09
CA SER A 123 10.65 6.07 47.30
C SER A 123 11.55 6.01 46.07
N GLY A 124 12.55 6.89 45.98
CA GLY A 124 13.52 6.88 44.87
C GLY A 124 12.94 7.35 43.52
N VAL A 125 11.78 8.00 43.55
CA VAL A 125 11.15 8.62 42.37
C VAL A 125 11.40 10.12 42.44
N TYR A 126 12.04 10.68 41.41
CA TYR A 126 12.46 12.09 41.41
C TYR A 126 11.73 12.88 40.34
N TYR A 127 11.35 14.12 40.63
CA TYR A 127 10.62 14.98 39.71
C TYR A 127 10.96 16.46 39.90
N SER A 128 10.56 17.27 38.93
CA SER A 128 10.68 18.74 38.98
C SER A 128 9.32 19.44 39.12
N ARG A 129 8.28 18.90 38.48
CA ARG A 129 6.88 19.26 38.76
C ARG A 129 6.02 18.01 38.87
N ILE A 130 4.94 18.11 39.63
CA ILE A 130 4.01 17.02 39.89
C ILE A 130 2.57 17.53 39.80
N GLU A 131 1.74 16.76 39.12
CA GLU A 131 0.28 16.90 39.11
C GLU A 131 -0.33 15.55 39.48
N VAL A 132 -1.39 15.58 40.29
CA VAL A 132 -2.08 14.38 40.77
C VAL A 132 -3.57 14.61 40.60
N GLU A 133 -4.22 13.77 39.80
CA GLU A 133 -5.65 13.85 39.54
C GLU A 133 -6.18 12.49 39.08
N ASP A 134 -7.47 12.24 39.27
CA ASP A 134 -8.20 11.12 38.66
C ASP A 134 -8.39 11.42 37.16
N MET A 135 -7.52 10.84 36.34
CA MET A 135 -7.44 11.08 34.90
C MET A 135 -8.35 10.10 34.16
N PRO A 136 -9.34 10.57 33.37
CA PRO A 136 -10.24 9.67 32.65
C PRO A 136 -9.49 8.87 31.57
N GLY A 137 -9.55 7.54 31.71
CA GLY A 137 -9.16 6.59 30.67
C GLY A 137 -10.28 6.37 29.64
N LYS A 138 -10.21 5.27 28.87
CA LYS A 138 -11.24 4.94 27.86
C LYS A 138 -12.65 4.75 28.45
N ASN A 139 -12.73 4.31 29.71
CA ASN A 139 -13.98 4.01 30.40
C ASN A 139 -14.42 5.15 31.34
N GLY A 140 -13.79 6.33 31.25
CA GLY A 140 -14.00 7.43 32.18
C GLY A 140 -13.06 7.35 33.39
N LYS A 141 -13.43 8.06 34.46
CA LYS A 141 -12.72 8.10 35.74
C LYS A 141 -12.99 6.84 36.55
N ASP A 142 -11.98 6.30 37.20
CA ASP A 142 -12.08 5.07 38.00
C ASP A 142 -12.02 5.34 39.52
N GLY A 143 -11.89 6.61 39.93
CA GLY A 143 -11.83 7.02 41.33
C GLY A 143 -10.44 6.88 41.96
N LYS A 144 -9.44 6.35 41.24
CA LYS A 144 -8.03 6.40 41.64
C LYS A 144 -7.34 7.57 40.94
N SER A 145 -6.32 8.12 41.58
CA SER A 145 -5.55 9.23 41.00
C SER A 145 -4.28 8.76 40.32
N GLU A 146 -4.05 9.23 39.10
CA GLU A 146 -2.78 9.16 38.42
C GLU A 146 -1.84 10.29 38.83
N ILE A 147 -0.54 10.04 38.66
CA ILE A 147 0.54 10.95 38.99
C ILE A 147 1.29 11.30 37.73
N ALA A 148 1.21 12.56 37.29
CA ALA A 148 2.03 13.07 36.21
C ALA A 148 3.30 13.73 36.76
N LEU A 149 4.45 13.26 36.31
CA LEU A 149 5.76 13.75 36.71
C LEU A 149 6.43 14.46 35.53
N TRP A 150 6.85 15.70 35.79
CA TRP A 150 7.63 16.50 34.85
C TRP A 150 9.08 16.47 35.31
N HIS A 151 9.95 15.87 34.51
CA HIS A 151 11.38 15.76 34.77
C HIS A 151 12.11 16.81 33.95
N HIS A 152 12.78 17.76 34.61
CA HIS A 152 13.56 18.77 33.92
C HIS A 152 14.63 18.14 33.02
N ASP A 153 14.80 18.71 31.83
CA ASP A 153 15.78 18.24 30.85
C ASP A 153 16.75 19.36 30.44
N THR A 154 16.23 20.42 29.82
CA THR A 154 17.03 21.58 29.39
C THR A 154 16.19 22.84 29.31
N GLY A 155 16.76 24.01 29.61
CA GLY A 155 15.99 25.27 29.62
C GLY A 155 14.72 25.16 30.46
N GLU A 156 13.56 25.45 29.88
CA GLU A 156 12.23 25.20 30.47
C GLU A 156 11.52 23.98 29.85
N ALA A 157 12.29 23.04 29.30
CA ALA A 157 11.79 21.78 28.78
C ALA A 157 11.86 20.67 29.83
N TYR A 158 10.84 19.83 29.81
CA TYR A 158 10.59 18.73 30.72
C TYR A 158 10.13 17.49 29.96
N ARG A 159 10.73 16.33 30.28
CA ARG A 159 10.16 15.04 29.90
C ARG A 159 9.00 14.73 30.85
N VAL A 160 7.83 14.45 30.29
CA VAL A 160 6.61 14.19 31.06
C VAL A 160 6.17 12.75 30.88
N GLU A 161 5.89 12.07 31.99
CA GLU A 161 5.32 10.72 32.04
C GLU A 161 4.20 10.66 33.09
N VAL A 162 3.20 9.81 32.88
CA VAL A 162 2.09 9.62 33.81
C VAL A 162 2.13 8.20 34.36
N TYR A 163 1.91 8.06 35.66
CA TYR A 163 1.97 6.82 36.40
C TYR A 163 0.66 6.55 37.14
N ARG A 164 0.37 5.26 37.35
CA ARG A 164 -0.68 4.78 38.25
C ARG A 164 -0.14 3.73 39.19
N TRP A 165 -0.86 3.51 40.29
CA TRP A 165 -0.54 2.45 41.23
C TRP A 165 -1.25 1.15 40.86
N GLU A 166 -0.47 0.10 40.62
CA GLU A 166 -0.97 -1.23 40.29
C GLU A 166 0.04 -2.27 40.77
N ASP A 167 -0.43 -3.40 41.30
CA ASP A 167 0.39 -4.50 41.82
C ASP A 167 1.51 -4.07 42.80
N GLY A 168 1.19 -3.12 43.68
CA GLY A 168 2.11 -2.67 44.73
C GLY A 168 3.25 -1.75 44.27
N LYS A 169 3.16 -1.15 43.08
CA LYS A 169 4.16 -0.21 42.55
C LYS A 169 3.54 0.82 41.61
N LEU A 170 4.31 1.87 41.31
CA LEU A 170 3.97 2.79 40.22
C LEU A 170 4.34 2.19 38.86
N ILE A 171 3.39 2.15 37.95
CA ILE A 171 3.56 1.74 36.55
C ILE A 171 3.15 2.86 35.61
N SER A 172 3.66 2.88 34.37
CA SER A 172 3.27 3.87 33.35
C SER A 172 1.81 3.69 32.94
N ALA A 173 1.10 4.81 32.75
CA ALA A 173 -0.33 4.86 32.41
C ALA A 173 -0.58 5.52 31.03
N PRO A 174 -0.15 4.90 29.91
CA PRO A 174 -0.27 5.49 28.57
C PRO A 174 -1.72 5.63 28.06
N ASP A 175 -2.67 4.91 28.65
CA ASP A 175 -4.09 4.96 28.32
C ASP A 175 -4.76 6.29 28.69
N VAL A 176 -4.24 7.02 29.68
CA VAL A 176 -4.73 8.35 30.08
C VAL A 176 -4.01 9.51 29.38
N TYR A 177 -2.97 9.23 28.59
CA TYR A 177 -2.20 10.26 27.89
C TYR A 177 -3.05 11.17 26.99
N PRO A 178 -4.06 10.67 26.23
CA PRO A 178 -4.92 11.53 25.41
C PRO A 178 -5.66 12.63 26.18
N TYR A 179 -5.89 12.42 27.47
CA TYR A 179 -6.47 13.43 28.36
C TYR A 179 -5.38 14.39 28.87
N TYR A 180 -4.38 13.87 29.58
CA TYR A 180 -3.42 14.70 30.31
C TYR A 180 -2.50 15.50 29.38
N PHE A 181 -2.06 14.91 28.27
CA PHE A 181 -1.14 15.57 27.35
C PHE A 181 -1.77 16.76 26.61
N LYS A 182 -3.07 17.02 26.73
CA LYS A 182 -3.65 18.31 26.29
C LYS A 182 -3.06 19.49 27.07
N LYS A 183 -2.80 19.32 28.38
CA LYS A 183 -2.14 20.32 29.22
C LYS A 183 -0.68 20.51 28.80
N VAL A 184 0.03 19.41 28.57
CA VAL A 184 1.44 19.41 28.13
C VAL A 184 1.60 20.04 26.75
N VAL A 185 0.67 19.76 25.82
CA VAL A 185 0.61 20.42 24.51
C VAL A 185 0.45 21.93 24.68
N ALA A 186 -0.52 22.40 25.48
CA ALA A 186 -0.72 23.83 25.68
C ALA A 186 0.54 24.53 26.22
N TYR A 187 1.24 23.90 27.18
CA TYR A 187 2.52 24.39 27.70
C TYR A 187 3.57 24.53 26.59
N TYR A 188 3.77 23.51 25.76
CA TYR A 188 4.79 23.57 24.72
C TYR A 188 4.39 24.42 23.50
N GLU A 189 3.09 24.56 23.20
CA GLU A 189 2.60 25.51 22.21
C GLU A 189 2.95 26.96 22.60
N GLU A 190 2.92 27.30 23.89
CA GLU A 190 3.41 28.59 24.39
C GLU A 190 4.92 28.69 24.26
N LYS A 191 5.68 27.66 24.64
CA LYS A 191 7.16 27.68 24.55
C LYS A 191 7.70 27.81 23.13
N VAL A 192 7.08 27.16 22.14
CA VAL A 192 7.48 27.35 20.73
C VAL A 192 7.07 28.71 20.16
N LYS A 193 6.02 29.36 20.70
CA LYS A 193 5.67 30.74 20.33
C LYS A 193 6.69 31.73 20.91
N GLU A 194 7.09 31.54 22.15
CA GLU A 194 8.12 32.37 22.81
C GLU A 194 9.50 32.20 22.16
N ASN A 195 9.85 30.96 21.79
CA ASN A 195 11.18 30.59 21.33
C ASN A 195 11.13 29.66 20.09
N PRO A 196 10.70 30.15 18.91
CA PRO A 196 10.47 29.31 17.73
C PRO A 196 11.75 28.71 17.13
N GLN A 197 12.92 29.25 17.45
CA GLN A 197 14.21 28.75 16.98
C GLN A 197 14.80 27.63 17.86
N ALA A 198 14.16 27.31 19.00
CA ALA A 198 14.63 26.27 19.90
C ALA A 198 14.06 24.89 19.48
N ALA A 199 14.88 24.08 18.79
CA ALA A 199 14.48 22.78 18.27
C ALA A 199 13.96 21.81 19.37
N PHE A 200 14.47 21.90 20.60
CA PHE A 200 14.02 21.06 21.70
C PHE A 200 12.58 21.35 22.14
N TYR A 201 12.09 22.59 22.05
CA TYR A 201 10.66 22.87 22.32
C TYR A 201 9.76 22.24 21.25
N TRP A 202 10.17 22.28 19.98
CA TRP A 202 9.43 21.59 18.91
C TRP A 202 9.43 20.06 19.08
N TYR A 203 10.53 19.48 19.55
CA TYR A 203 10.61 18.06 19.87
C TYR A 203 9.66 17.66 20.99
N TYR A 204 9.67 18.37 22.11
CA TYR A 204 8.77 18.06 23.22
C TYR A 204 7.30 18.34 22.88
N LEU A 205 7.04 19.35 22.05
CA LEU A 205 5.72 19.58 21.49
C LEU A 205 5.26 18.43 20.59
N ALA A 206 6.17 17.88 19.76
CA ALA A 206 5.90 16.71 18.94
C ALA A 206 5.58 15.46 19.78
N ASP A 207 6.38 15.18 20.81
CA ASP A 207 6.12 14.07 21.74
C ASP A 207 4.77 14.26 22.45
N ALA A 208 4.48 15.48 22.89
CA ALA A 208 3.23 15.81 23.55
C ALA A 208 2.02 15.60 22.62
N TRP A 209 2.07 16.09 21.37
CA TRP A 209 1.03 15.81 20.38
C TRP A 209 0.90 14.32 20.08
N LEU A 210 2.01 13.56 20.03
CA LEU A 210 1.97 12.13 19.78
C LEU A 210 1.29 11.35 20.92
N LYS A 211 1.57 11.71 22.16
CA LYS A 211 0.96 11.15 23.38
C LYS A 211 -0.50 11.61 23.55
N ALA A 212 -0.84 12.83 23.12
CA ALA A 212 -2.22 13.32 23.02
C ALA A 212 -3.04 12.67 21.88
N GLY A 213 -2.42 11.83 21.04
CA GLY A 213 -3.10 11.18 19.92
C GLY A 213 -3.30 12.10 18.72
N MET A 214 -2.37 13.01 18.43
CA MET A 214 -2.36 13.92 17.28
C MET A 214 -1.12 13.69 16.40
N PRO A 215 -0.93 12.51 15.79
CA PRO A 215 0.32 12.14 15.13
C PRO A 215 0.66 12.99 13.89
N GLN A 216 -0.32 13.57 13.18
CA GLN A 216 -0.05 14.48 12.06
C GLN A 216 0.58 15.80 12.52
N ARG A 217 0.07 16.39 13.60
CA ARG A 217 0.66 17.60 14.19
C ARG A 217 2.06 17.32 14.73
N ALA A 218 2.25 16.15 15.35
CA ALA A 218 3.56 15.69 15.76
C ALA A 218 4.55 15.62 14.57
N LEU A 219 4.14 15.09 13.41
CA LEU A 219 5.01 15.05 12.21
C LEU A 219 5.45 16.45 11.76
N GLN A 220 4.51 17.40 11.69
CA GLN A 220 4.82 18.79 11.32
C GLN A 220 5.84 19.42 12.27
N ALA A 221 5.67 19.19 13.57
CA ALA A 221 6.57 19.69 14.61
C ALA A 221 7.97 19.09 14.49
N VAL A 222 8.07 17.78 14.19
CA VAL A 222 9.36 17.12 13.97
C VAL A 222 10.05 17.64 12.71
N ASP A 223 9.30 17.88 11.63
CA ASP A 223 9.85 18.44 10.39
C ASP A 223 10.43 19.85 10.61
N ILE A 224 9.75 20.68 11.41
CA ILE A 224 10.26 21.98 11.83
C ILE A 224 11.54 21.80 12.66
N ALA A 225 11.54 20.92 13.66
CA ALA A 225 12.72 20.67 14.51
C ALA A 225 13.94 20.17 13.70
N LEU A 226 13.72 19.31 12.70
CA LEU A 226 14.77 18.82 11.80
C LEU A 226 15.37 19.92 10.92
N ALA A 227 14.55 20.90 10.50
CA ALA A 227 14.99 22.02 9.67
C ALA A 227 15.84 23.05 10.44
N LEU A 228 15.74 23.10 11.78
CA LEU A 228 16.49 24.03 12.63
C LEU A 228 17.96 23.63 12.88
N HIS A 229 18.40 22.45 12.41
CA HIS A 229 19.80 21.98 12.48
C HIS A 229 20.46 22.08 13.87
N SER A 230 19.73 21.76 14.94
CA SER A 230 20.23 21.78 16.32
C SER A 230 21.07 20.55 16.68
N THR A 231 21.98 20.69 17.65
CA THR A 231 22.73 19.58 18.27
C THR A 231 21.90 18.79 19.28
N TYR A 232 20.84 19.40 19.82
CA TYR A 232 19.90 18.76 20.74
C TYR A 232 18.44 19.15 20.41
N PRO A 233 17.50 18.19 20.33
CA PRO A 233 17.74 16.73 20.36
C PRO A 233 18.53 16.27 19.14
N SER A 234 19.13 15.09 19.22
CA SER A 234 19.89 14.55 18.10
C SER A 234 18.99 14.27 16.90
N LYS A 235 19.54 14.35 15.69
CA LYS A 235 18.83 13.95 14.45
C LYS A 235 18.25 12.53 14.55
N LYS A 236 18.95 11.62 15.24
CA LYS A 236 18.50 10.25 15.46
C LYS A 236 17.21 10.19 16.29
N GLU A 237 17.12 10.97 17.37
CA GLU A 237 15.93 11.06 18.22
C GLU A 237 14.74 11.67 17.48
N LEU A 238 14.98 12.73 16.70
CA LEU A 238 13.95 13.33 15.85
C LEU A 238 13.43 12.35 14.79
N LEU A 239 14.32 11.60 14.14
CA LEU A 239 13.91 10.57 13.17
C LEU A 239 13.15 9.41 13.84
N ALA A 240 13.55 8.99 15.04
CA ALA A 240 12.82 7.97 15.80
C ALA A 240 11.41 8.46 16.18
N LEU A 241 11.26 9.70 16.62
CA LEU A 241 9.96 10.29 16.91
C LEU A 241 9.11 10.46 15.64
N LYS A 242 9.74 10.84 14.51
CA LYS A 242 9.09 10.88 13.19
C LYS A 242 8.55 9.51 12.80
N GLU A 243 9.33 8.45 12.96
CA GLU A 243 8.91 7.08 12.65
C GLU A 243 7.73 6.63 13.52
N GLN A 244 7.76 6.92 14.82
CA GLN A 244 6.64 6.64 15.72
C GLN A 244 5.37 7.39 15.32
N ALA A 245 5.51 8.67 14.96
CA ALA A 245 4.40 9.49 14.49
C ALA A 245 3.86 8.99 13.14
N LEU A 246 4.72 8.59 12.19
CA LEU A 246 4.33 7.97 10.93
C LEU A 246 3.57 6.65 11.16
N ARG A 247 4.05 5.80 12.07
CA ARG A 247 3.41 4.53 12.42
C ARG A 247 2.03 4.75 13.06
N LYS A 248 1.90 5.64 14.05
CA LYS A 248 0.61 5.98 14.66
C LYS A 248 -0.35 6.65 13.66
N ASN A 249 0.17 7.49 12.77
CA ASN A 249 -0.62 8.10 11.71
C ASN A 249 -1.13 7.06 10.69
N ARG A 250 -0.34 6.03 10.36
CA ARG A 250 -0.76 4.89 9.52
C ARG A 250 -1.92 4.11 10.15
N MET A 251 -1.93 3.90 11.48
CA MET A 251 -3.00 3.16 12.17
C MET A 251 -4.36 3.89 12.29
N ARG A 252 -4.44 5.20 11.99
CA ARG A 252 -5.70 5.98 12.02
C ARG A 252 -6.36 6.14 10.64
N ARG A 253 -5.81 5.52 9.59
CA ARG A 253 -6.21 5.74 8.20
C ARG A 253 -7.44 4.92 7.82
N ILE A 254 -8.32 5.49 7.01
CA ILE A 254 -9.22 4.72 6.15
C ILE A 254 -8.39 4.38 4.91
N SER A 255 -7.79 3.19 4.88
CA SER A 255 -7.13 2.70 3.68
C SER A 255 -8.20 2.44 2.60
N LEU A 256 -7.94 2.87 1.37
CA LEU A 256 -8.84 2.68 0.23
C LEU A 256 -8.24 1.69 -0.77
N TYR A 257 -9.03 0.69 -1.13
CA TYR A 257 -8.60 -0.44 -1.97
C TYR A 257 -9.40 -0.45 -3.26
N PRO A 258 -8.73 -0.56 -4.43
CA PRO A 258 -9.43 -0.59 -5.71
C PRO A 258 -10.27 -1.87 -5.81
N ALA A 259 -11.55 -1.72 -6.09
CA ALA A 259 -12.51 -2.81 -6.15
C ALA A 259 -13.39 -2.63 -7.40
N ARG A 260 -13.63 -3.72 -8.12
CA ARG A 260 -14.33 -3.69 -9.41
C ARG A 260 -15.65 -4.43 -9.35
N VAL A 261 -16.63 -3.93 -10.08
CA VAL A 261 -17.98 -4.50 -10.17
C VAL A 261 -18.30 -4.71 -11.64
N LYS A 262 -18.66 -5.95 -11.99
CA LYS A 262 -19.11 -6.33 -13.32
C LYS A 262 -20.59 -5.96 -13.47
N GLY A 263 -20.94 -5.26 -14.55
CA GLY A 263 -22.30 -4.81 -14.85
C GLY A 263 -22.60 -4.81 -16.35
N VAL A 264 -23.78 -4.29 -16.72
CA VAL A 264 -24.10 -3.98 -18.12
C VAL A 264 -23.22 -2.82 -18.58
N GLY A 265 -22.64 -2.93 -19.77
CA GLY A 265 -21.64 -1.99 -20.30
C GLY A 265 -20.21 -2.25 -19.77
N GLY A 266 -19.99 -3.40 -19.13
CA GLY A 266 -18.68 -3.88 -18.70
C GLY A 266 -18.37 -3.68 -17.22
N THR A 267 -17.10 -3.85 -16.86
CA THR A 267 -16.62 -3.75 -15.48
C THR A 267 -16.25 -2.30 -15.13
N LYS A 268 -16.67 -1.83 -13.95
CA LYS A 268 -16.30 -0.52 -13.41
C LYS A 268 -15.55 -0.64 -12.10
N TRP A 269 -14.59 0.26 -11.89
CA TRP A 269 -13.78 0.33 -10.68
C TRP A 269 -14.19 1.47 -9.76
N GLY A 270 -14.14 1.21 -8.47
CA GLY A 270 -14.27 2.17 -7.36
C GLY A 270 -13.30 1.81 -6.25
N TYR A 271 -13.51 2.33 -5.04
CA TYR A 271 -12.64 2.07 -3.89
C TYR A 271 -13.43 1.73 -2.63
N ILE A 272 -13.04 0.62 -1.99
CA ILE A 272 -13.60 0.16 -0.71
C ILE A 272 -12.68 0.51 0.45
N ASN A 273 -13.23 0.65 1.66
CA ASN A 273 -12.43 0.65 2.88
C ASN A 273 -12.13 -0.77 3.38
N SER A 274 -11.41 -0.90 4.50
CA SER A 274 -11.10 -2.20 5.11
C SER A 274 -12.29 -2.94 5.72
N ALA A 275 -13.47 -2.31 5.78
CA ALA A 275 -14.74 -2.97 6.11
C ALA A 275 -15.49 -3.46 4.85
N GLY A 276 -14.87 -3.37 3.66
CA GLY A 276 -15.46 -3.83 2.40
C GLY A 276 -16.52 -2.90 1.81
N ARG A 277 -16.69 -1.69 2.36
CA ARG A 277 -17.71 -0.73 1.93
C ARG A 277 -17.11 0.22 0.90
N PHE A 278 -17.80 0.43 -0.22
CA PHE A 278 -17.42 1.44 -1.20
C PHE A 278 -17.47 2.83 -0.57
N ILE A 279 -16.34 3.53 -0.58
CA ILE A 279 -16.21 4.95 -0.23
C ILE A 279 -16.25 5.80 -1.49
N ILE A 280 -15.66 5.30 -2.57
CA ILE A 280 -15.77 5.86 -3.92
C ILE A 280 -16.51 4.82 -4.77
N LEU A 281 -17.68 5.16 -5.28
CA LEU A 281 -18.52 4.22 -6.02
C LEU A 281 -17.86 3.81 -7.35
N PRO A 282 -18.14 2.61 -7.87
CA PRO A 282 -17.63 2.18 -9.16
C PRO A 282 -18.11 3.06 -10.31
N GLU A 283 -17.20 3.77 -10.96
CA GLU A 283 -17.50 4.59 -12.15
C GLU A 283 -16.33 4.69 -13.15
N TYR A 284 -15.13 4.25 -12.75
CA TYR A 284 -13.92 4.31 -13.57
C TYR A 284 -13.81 3.07 -14.45
N SER A 285 -13.23 3.21 -15.65
CA SER A 285 -12.88 2.04 -16.48
C SER A 285 -11.68 1.28 -15.92
N TYR A 286 -10.80 1.98 -15.21
CA TYR A 286 -9.68 1.39 -14.48
C TYR A 286 -9.29 2.24 -13.26
N ALA A 287 -8.74 1.61 -12.23
CA ALA A 287 -8.34 2.28 -10.98
C ALA A 287 -7.05 1.66 -10.41
N TYR A 288 -6.00 2.47 -10.28
CA TYR A 288 -4.79 2.09 -9.57
C TYR A 288 -4.97 2.18 -8.05
N PRO A 289 -4.19 1.44 -7.25
CA PRO A 289 -4.17 1.61 -5.79
C PRO A 289 -3.82 3.04 -5.38
N PHE A 290 -4.35 3.47 -4.23
CA PHE A 290 -3.88 4.70 -3.58
C PHE A 290 -2.41 4.53 -3.17
N GLN A 291 -1.59 5.52 -3.52
CA GLN A 291 -0.16 5.55 -3.21
C GLN A 291 0.09 6.18 -1.83
N GLU A 292 1.34 6.14 -1.35
CA GLU A 292 1.70 6.70 -0.04
C GLU A 292 1.37 8.20 0.10
N ASN A 293 1.33 8.92 -1.03
CA ASN A 293 0.95 10.33 -1.11
C ASN A 293 -0.57 10.58 -1.12
N ARG A 294 -1.41 9.55 -0.96
CA ARG A 294 -2.88 9.63 -0.89
C ARG A 294 -3.55 10.04 -2.21
N LEU A 295 -2.85 9.81 -3.33
CA LEU A 295 -3.38 9.99 -4.66
C LEU A 295 -3.53 8.63 -5.36
N ALA A 296 -4.55 8.52 -6.20
CA ALA A 296 -4.75 7.38 -7.07
C ALA A 296 -4.93 7.83 -8.51
N ILE A 297 -4.40 7.04 -9.43
CA ILE A 297 -4.57 7.23 -10.87
C ILE A 297 -5.82 6.44 -11.29
N VAL A 298 -6.72 7.09 -12.02
CA VAL A 298 -7.95 6.47 -12.51
C VAL A 298 -8.15 6.77 -13.98
N GLU A 299 -8.76 5.83 -14.70
CA GLU A 299 -9.16 6.02 -16.08
C GLU A 299 -10.67 6.27 -16.15
N LYS A 300 -11.07 7.31 -16.88
CA LYS A 300 -12.47 7.64 -17.12
C LYS A 300 -12.61 8.27 -18.50
N LYS A 301 -13.62 7.85 -19.27
CA LYS A 301 -13.88 8.35 -20.63
C LYS A 301 -12.67 8.27 -21.59
N GLY A 302 -11.83 7.24 -21.43
CA GLY A 302 -10.68 6.98 -22.32
C GLY A 302 -9.42 7.81 -22.04
N GLY A 303 -9.37 8.53 -20.92
CA GLY A 303 -8.16 9.21 -20.45
C GLY A 303 -7.89 8.92 -18.98
N TYR A 304 -6.63 9.09 -18.57
CA TYR A 304 -6.18 8.99 -17.19
C TYR A 304 -6.19 10.35 -16.50
N GLY A 305 -6.59 10.33 -15.23
CA GLY A 305 -6.59 11.45 -14.30
C GLY A 305 -6.15 11.01 -12.91
N ILE A 306 -6.11 11.95 -11.97
CA ILE A 306 -5.67 11.72 -10.59
C ILE A 306 -6.74 12.17 -9.63
N ILE A 307 -7.07 11.33 -8.65
CA ILE A 307 -8.04 11.63 -7.59
C ILE A 307 -7.40 11.58 -6.20
N ASN A 308 -8.00 12.28 -5.25
CA ASN A 308 -7.73 12.13 -3.83
C ASN A 308 -8.67 11.11 -3.16
N GLU A 309 -8.45 10.83 -1.87
CA GLU A 309 -9.26 9.87 -1.08
C GLU A 309 -10.75 10.23 -0.95
N ALA A 310 -11.15 11.47 -1.27
CA ALA A 310 -12.56 11.86 -1.31
C ALA A 310 -13.19 11.62 -2.71
N GLY A 311 -12.44 11.02 -3.64
CA GLY A 311 -12.86 10.81 -5.03
C GLY A 311 -12.88 12.09 -5.88
N ARG A 312 -12.31 13.20 -5.39
CA ARG A 312 -12.23 14.45 -6.15
C ARG A 312 -11.02 14.43 -7.07
N PHE A 313 -11.22 14.82 -8.32
CA PHE A 313 -10.12 14.99 -9.27
C PHE A 313 -9.19 16.12 -8.83
N ILE A 314 -7.90 15.80 -8.73
CA ILE A 314 -6.79 16.75 -8.71
C ILE A 314 -6.39 17.07 -10.16
N VAL A 315 -6.40 16.03 -11.01
CA VAL A 315 -6.17 16.14 -12.45
C VAL A 315 -7.33 15.46 -13.16
N GLU A 316 -8.08 16.21 -13.97
CA GLU A 316 -9.17 15.65 -14.79
C GLU A 316 -8.63 14.61 -15.79
N PRO A 317 -9.43 13.58 -16.16
CA PRO A 317 -9.05 12.58 -17.14
C PRO A 317 -8.76 13.22 -18.51
N LYS A 318 -7.49 13.29 -18.89
CA LYS A 318 -7.06 13.92 -20.15
C LYS A 318 -5.77 13.35 -20.75
N TYR A 319 -4.99 12.61 -19.97
CA TYR A 319 -3.73 12.03 -20.42
C TYR A 319 -3.97 10.64 -20.99
N ASP A 320 -3.19 10.25 -22.00
CA ASP A 320 -3.23 8.90 -22.56
C ASP A 320 -2.66 7.88 -21.57
N PHE A 321 -1.74 8.32 -20.70
CA PHE A 321 -1.14 7.51 -19.65
C PHE A 321 -0.55 8.37 -18.52
N ILE A 322 -0.56 7.85 -17.28
CA ILE A 322 0.09 8.45 -16.11
C ILE A 322 0.86 7.35 -15.37
N GLN A 323 2.16 7.54 -15.18
CA GLN A 323 2.97 6.66 -14.31
C GLN A 323 2.68 6.92 -12.83
N PRO A 324 2.84 5.90 -11.95
CA PRO A 324 2.82 6.10 -10.50
C PRO A 324 3.79 7.19 -10.03
N PHE A 325 3.50 7.79 -8.88
CA PHE A 325 4.34 8.81 -8.30
C PHE A 325 5.61 8.19 -7.72
N PHE A 326 6.77 8.66 -8.17
CA PHE A 326 8.08 8.34 -7.60
C PHE A 326 8.74 9.65 -7.15
N GLU A 327 9.30 9.65 -5.93
CA GLU A 327 9.94 10.85 -5.35
C GLU A 327 9.03 12.11 -5.32
N GLY A 328 7.70 11.91 -5.33
CA GLY A 328 6.71 13.00 -5.33
C GLY A 328 6.35 13.54 -6.72
N LEU A 329 6.87 12.97 -7.80
CA LEU A 329 6.59 13.38 -9.18
C LEU A 329 5.94 12.25 -9.98
N ALA A 330 5.13 12.59 -10.98
CA ALA A 330 4.55 11.63 -11.91
C ALA A 330 4.89 12.01 -13.36
N ILE A 331 5.08 11.00 -14.20
CA ILE A 331 5.22 11.18 -15.66
C ILE A 331 3.85 11.01 -16.30
N VAL A 332 3.45 12.00 -17.09
CA VAL A 332 2.22 11.97 -17.87
C VAL A 332 2.55 11.97 -19.35
N GLN A 333 1.73 11.29 -20.14
CA GLN A 333 1.88 11.19 -21.58
C GLN A 333 0.57 11.58 -22.27
N ASP A 334 0.67 12.40 -23.30
CA ASP A 334 -0.40 12.66 -24.26
C ASP A 334 0.14 12.61 -25.70
N LYS A 335 -0.71 12.97 -26.68
CA LYS A 335 -0.34 13.06 -28.10
C LYS A 335 0.85 13.99 -28.39
N SER A 336 1.13 14.97 -27.53
CA SER A 336 2.26 15.89 -27.69
C SER A 336 3.57 15.29 -27.19
N GLY A 337 3.53 14.45 -26.15
CA GLY A 337 4.72 13.82 -25.57
C GLY A 337 4.60 13.60 -24.05
N ALA A 338 5.70 13.14 -23.47
CA ALA A 338 5.87 12.95 -22.03
C ALA A 338 6.18 14.27 -21.31
N ARG A 339 5.61 14.46 -20.11
CA ARG A 339 5.82 15.61 -19.22
C ARG A 339 5.91 15.16 -17.77
N ILE A 340 6.48 16.00 -16.90
CA ILE A 340 6.51 15.78 -15.45
C ILE A 340 5.43 16.64 -14.80
N ILE A 341 4.68 16.06 -13.87
CA ILE A 341 3.77 16.79 -12.98
C ILE A 341 4.10 16.55 -11.51
N ASP A 342 3.75 17.50 -10.66
CA ASP A 342 3.77 17.33 -9.21
C ASP A 342 2.47 16.73 -8.66
N GLN A 343 2.38 16.61 -7.33
CA GLN A 343 1.21 16.05 -6.62
C GLN A 343 -0.03 16.95 -6.67
N GLN A 344 0.13 18.22 -7.04
CA GLN A 344 -0.97 19.16 -7.26
C GLN A 344 -1.45 19.14 -8.73
N GLY A 345 -0.79 18.36 -9.58
CA GLY A 345 -1.08 18.28 -11.01
C GLY A 345 -0.47 19.42 -11.83
N GLN A 346 0.46 20.19 -11.25
CA GLN A 346 1.16 21.25 -11.97
C GLN A 346 2.25 20.64 -12.86
N GLU A 347 2.27 21.02 -14.13
CA GLU A 347 3.35 20.65 -15.05
C GLU A 347 4.67 21.35 -14.64
N ILE A 348 5.72 20.54 -14.49
CA ILE A 348 7.06 20.97 -14.08
C ILE A 348 7.96 21.20 -15.29
N THR A 349 7.86 20.35 -16.31
CA THR A 349 8.59 20.51 -17.58
C THR A 349 8.03 21.64 -18.41
N THR A 350 8.90 22.44 -19.03
CA THR A 350 8.51 23.58 -19.88
C THR A 350 8.10 23.18 -21.31
N LYS A 351 8.41 21.95 -21.74
CA LYS A 351 8.12 21.39 -23.06
C LYS A 351 7.88 19.87 -22.96
N PRO A 352 7.23 19.23 -23.95
CA PRO A 352 7.07 17.78 -23.99
C PRO A 352 8.32 17.09 -24.53
N TYR A 353 8.49 15.81 -24.19
CA TYR A 353 9.57 14.93 -24.62
C TYR A 353 9.02 13.68 -25.32
N ALA A 354 9.85 12.98 -26.10
CA ALA A 354 9.41 11.73 -26.74
C ALA A 354 9.17 10.63 -25.70
N TYR A 355 9.99 10.60 -24.65
CA TYR A 355 9.89 9.67 -23.52
C TYR A 355 10.56 10.25 -22.28
N ILE A 356 10.03 9.92 -21.09
CA ILE A 356 10.66 10.18 -19.79
C ILE A 356 10.53 8.91 -18.94
N ALA A 357 11.64 8.43 -18.39
CA ALA A 357 11.68 7.31 -17.44
C ALA A 357 11.23 7.75 -16.03
N SER A 358 11.01 6.79 -15.13
CA SER A 358 10.69 7.11 -13.74
C SER A 358 11.86 7.79 -13.04
N PHE A 359 11.55 8.58 -12.00
CA PHE A 359 12.58 9.23 -11.20
C PHE A 359 13.34 8.21 -10.33
N GLN A 360 14.66 8.31 -10.35
CA GLN A 360 15.57 7.54 -9.51
C GLN A 360 16.75 8.43 -9.09
N GLU A 361 16.97 8.56 -7.78
CA GLU A 361 18.02 9.39 -7.19
C GLU A 361 17.91 10.88 -7.64
N GLY A 362 16.69 11.41 -7.71
CA GLY A 362 16.41 12.81 -8.07
C GLY A 362 16.50 13.13 -9.56
N ARG A 363 16.60 12.12 -10.43
CA ARG A 363 16.80 12.27 -11.88
C ARG A 363 15.90 11.36 -12.68
N ALA A 364 15.60 11.76 -13.91
CA ALA A 364 14.89 10.91 -14.87
C ALA A 364 15.61 10.94 -16.23
N VAL A 365 15.80 9.77 -16.83
CA VAL A 365 16.25 9.66 -18.22
C VAL A 365 15.15 10.22 -19.13
N PHE A 366 15.49 11.05 -20.10
CA PHE A 366 14.55 11.50 -21.13
C PHE A 366 15.08 11.21 -22.53
N GLN A 367 14.17 11.04 -23.50
CA GLN A 367 14.49 10.92 -24.92
C GLN A 367 13.92 12.13 -25.68
N ASN A 368 14.74 12.72 -26.56
CA ASN A 368 14.28 13.75 -27.49
C ASN A 368 13.68 13.11 -28.77
N TYR A 369 13.04 13.91 -29.63
CA TYR A 369 12.47 13.41 -30.90
C TYR A 369 13.51 12.99 -31.95
N ARG A 370 14.82 13.14 -31.67
CA ARG A 370 15.92 12.59 -32.47
C ARG A 370 16.42 11.25 -31.92
N MET A 371 15.68 10.64 -31.00
CA MET A 371 16.00 9.37 -30.34
C MET A 371 17.31 9.40 -29.54
N GLN A 372 17.70 10.57 -29.03
CA GLN A 372 18.87 10.73 -28.16
C GLN A 372 18.44 10.90 -26.71
N TYR A 373 19.27 10.40 -25.79
CA TYR A 373 18.99 10.33 -24.37
C TYR A 373 19.80 11.35 -23.57
N GLY A 374 19.15 11.95 -22.57
CA GLY A 374 19.73 12.87 -21.59
C GLY A 374 19.05 12.69 -20.22
N TYR A 375 19.27 13.62 -19.29
CA TYR A 375 18.71 13.54 -17.94
C TYR A 375 18.04 14.85 -17.49
N LEU A 376 16.87 14.71 -16.87
CA LEU A 376 16.13 15.77 -16.21
C LEU A 376 16.37 15.73 -14.69
N ASP A 377 16.36 16.89 -14.04
CA ASP A 377 16.23 16.98 -12.58
C ASP A 377 14.76 17.01 -12.13
N ALA A 378 14.53 16.96 -10.81
CA ALA A 378 13.20 17.06 -10.21
C ALA A 378 12.46 18.39 -10.49
N LYS A 379 13.15 19.41 -11.03
CA LYS A 379 12.56 20.68 -11.48
C LYS A 379 12.30 20.69 -13.00
N GLY A 380 12.43 19.54 -13.68
CA GLY A 380 12.20 19.39 -15.10
C GLY A 380 13.26 20.06 -15.99
N ARG A 381 14.43 20.38 -15.44
CA ARG A 381 15.53 21.01 -16.19
C ARG A 381 16.44 19.94 -16.77
N GLU A 382 16.84 20.14 -18.02
CA GLU A 382 17.87 19.31 -18.67
C GLU A 382 19.23 19.58 -18.04
N ILE A 383 19.61 18.75 -17.07
CA ILE A 383 20.91 18.83 -16.39
C ILE A 383 22.02 18.12 -17.18
N ILE A 384 21.64 17.14 -18.01
CA ILE A 384 22.53 16.49 -18.96
C ILE A 384 21.80 16.48 -20.31
N PRO A 385 22.36 17.11 -21.35
CA PRO A 385 21.67 17.25 -22.64
C PRO A 385 21.50 15.91 -23.34
N ALA A 386 20.48 15.81 -24.19
CA ALA A 386 20.22 14.61 -24.97
C ALA A 386 21.20 14.43 -26.13
N ILE A 387 22.34 13.80 -25.86
CA ILE A 387 23.42 13.53 -26.82
C ILE A 387 23.80 12.05 -26.94
N TYR A 388 23.29 11.19 -26.06
CA TYR A 388 23.65 9.78 -25.99
C TYR A 388 22.69 8.91 -26.83
N VAL A 389 23.20 7.80 -27.36
CA VAL A 389 22.39 6.81 -28.08
C VAL A 389 21.52 5.99 -27.13
N TYR A 390 21.96 5.81 -25.89
CA TYR A 390 21.23 5.12 -24.82
C TYR A 390 21.74 5.58 -23.46
N ALA A 391 20.90 5.53 -22.43
CA ALA A 391 21.23 5.92 -21.06
C ALA A 391 20.56 4.98 -20.05
N ASN A 392 21.34 4.46 -19.10
CA ASN A 392 20.82 3.75 -17.93
C ASN A 392 20.42 4.74 -16.82
N ASP A 393 19.62 4.29 -15.87
CA ASP A 393 19.30 5.08 -14.67
C ASP A 393 20.53 5.31 -13.79
N PHE A 394 20.49 6.37 -12.98
CA PHE A 394 21.52 6.62 -11.97
C PHE A 394 21.42 5.58 -10.84
N TRP A 395 22.58 5.10 -10.40
CA TRP A 395 22.71 4.20 -9.25
C TRP A 395 23.94 4.56 -8.43
N LYS A 396 23.71 4.97 -7.17
CA LYS A 396 24.75 5.46 -6.26
C LYS A 396 25.60 6.57 -6.88
N GLY A 397 24.95 7.51 -7.57
CA GLY A 397 25.58 8.70 -8.15
C GLY A 397 26.26 8.49 -9.51
N TYR A 398 26.12 7.30 -10.12
CA TYR A 398 26.72 6.98 -11.41
C TYR A 398 25.70 6.48 -12.43
N ALA A 399 25.93 6.77 -13.71
CA ALA A 399 25.14 6.21 -14.81
C ALA A 399 26.02 5.81 -15.98
N VAL A 400 25.73 4.66 -16.59
CA VAL A 400 26.39 4.23 -17.83
C VAL A 400 25.56 4.67 -19.03
N VAL A 401 26.22 5.32 -19.98
CA VAL A 401 25.60 5.79 -21.23
C VAL A 401 26.30 5.22 -22.45
N LYS A 402 25.55 4.97 -23.52
CA LYS A 402 26.11 4.62 -24.84
C LYS A 402 26.33 5.90 -25.62
N VAL A 403 27.60 6.23 -25.89
CA VAL A 403 27.97 7.43 -26.67
C VAL A 403 27.74 7.19 -28.16
N LYS A 404 28.19 6.04 -28.65
CA LYS A 404 27.99 5.55 -30.02
C LYS A 404 28.23 4.04 -30.06
N GLU A 405 28.16 3.43 -31.23
CA GLU A 405 28.42 1.99 -31.36
C GLU A 405 29.80 1.61 -30.81
N GLY A 406 29.85 0.56 -29.99
CA GLY A 406 31.05 0.09 -29.32
C GLY A 406 31.68 1.05 -28.29
N GLN A 407 31.02 2.14 -27.90
CA GLN A 407 31.58 3.18 -27.02
C GLN A 407 30.59 3.59 -25.94
N TYR A 408 30.98 3.36 -24.68
CA TYR A 408 30.22 3.72 -23.49
C TYR A 408 31.02 4.67 -22.61
N ALA A 409 30.32 5.37 -21.72
CA ALA A 409 30.94 6.23 -20.72
C ALA A 409 30.24 6.07 -19.36
N LEU A 410 30.99 6.24 -18.28
CA LEU A 410 30.47 6.38 -16.93
C LEU A 410 30.35 7.87 -16.60
N LEU A 411 29.14 8.30 -16.30
CA LEU A 411 28.84 9.67 -15.89
C LEU A 411 28.74 9.73 -14.37
N ASN A 412 29.25 10.81 -13.78
CA ASN A 412 28.93 11.18 -12.40
C ASN A 412 27.62 12.00 -12.33
N GLU A 413 27.20 12.37 -11.12
CA GLU A 413 26.01 13.18 -10.88
C GLU A 413 26.02 14.56 -11.59
N LYS A 414 27.17 15.12 -11.93
CA LYS A 414 27.22 16.39 -12.68
C LYS A 414 27.07 16.19 -14.18
N GLY A 415 27.09 14.94 -14.65
CA GLY A 415 27.16 14.59 -16.07
C GLY A 415 28.57 14.62 -16.62
N ASP A 416 29.59 14.82 -15.78
CA ASP A 416 30.98 14.73 -16.22
C ASP A 416 31.30 13.26 -16.49
N VAL A 417 32.03 13.00 -17.58
CA VAL A 417 32.53 11.67 -17.89
C VAL A 417 33.69 11.35 -16.95
N GLU A 418 33.54 10.32 -16.11
CA GLU A 418 34.63 9.81 -15.29
C GLU A 418 35.48 8.80 -16.05
N GLU A 419 34.84 7.93 -16.84
CA GLU A 419 35.54 6.86 -17.56
C GLU A 419 34.90 6.56 -18.92
N HIS A 420 35.73 6.03 -19.83
CA HIS A 420 35.32 5.58 -21.16
C HIS A 420 35.55 4.07 -21.31
N TYR A 421 34.61 3.40 -21.97
CA TYR A 421 34.68 1.97 -22.22
C TYR A 421 34.53 1.66 -23.71
N SER A 422 35.44 0.86 -24.24
CA SER A 422 35.44 0.39 -25.64
C SER A 422 35.03 -1.08 -25.69
N TYR A 423 33.72 -1.33 -25.68
CA TYR A 423 33.10 -2.65 -25.66
C TYR A 423 31.81 -2.66 -26.47
N ALA A 424 31.42 -3.82 -27.01
CA ALA A 424 30.14 -3.97 -27.71
C ALA A 424 28.94 -3.65 -26.79
N PHE A 425 29.06 -4.05 -25.51
CA PHE A 425 28.04 -3.79 -24.50
C PHE A 425 28.67 -3.44 -23.15
N VAL A 426 28.07 -2.48 -22.44
CA VAL A 426 28.29 -2.22 -21.02
C VAL A 426 26.94 -1.97 -20.35
N GLY A 427 26.63 -2.78 -19.34
CA GLY A 427 25.37 -2.74 -18.60
C GLY A 427 25.35 -1.74 -17.44
N SER A 428 24.24 -1.71 -16.72
CA SER A 428 24.08 -0.91 -15.51
C SER A 428 24.99 -1.38 -14.37
N GLN A 429 25.31 -0.47 -13.45
CA GLN A 429 26.12 -0.78 -12.26
C GLN A 429 25.33 -1.60 -11.23
N GLY A 430 25.93 -2.71 -10.79
CA GLY A 430 25.43 -3.54 -9.69
C GLY A 430 26.53 -3.82 -8.69
N ASP A 431 26.38 -3.38 -7.44
CA ASP A 431 27.36 -3.52 -6.35
C ASP A 431 28.83 -3.22 -6.73
N GLY A 432 29.05 -2.24 -7.60
CA GLY A 432 30.39 -1.81 -8.03
C GLY A 432 30.99 -2.59 -9.20
N LEU A 433 30.23 -3.50 -9.81
CA LEU A 433 30.60 -4.20 -11.04
C LEU A 433 29.65 -3.83 -12.19
N LEU A 434 30.20 -3.87 -13.40
CA LEU A 434 29.52 -3.62 -14.67
C LEU A 434 29.59 -4.89 -15.52
N ALA A 435 28.44 -5.36 -16.00
CA ALA A 435 28.41 -6.40 -17.02
C ALA A 435 28.94 -5.84 -18.36
N PHE A 436 29.74 -6.60 -19.09
CA PHE A 436 30.24 -6.16 -20.40
C PHE A 436 30.38 -7.32 -21.41
N GLN A 437 30.36 -6.99 -22.70
CA GLN A 437 30.71 -7.91 -23.81
C GLN A 437 31.80 -7.29 -24.68
N GLU A 438 32.83 -8.07 -25.01
CA GLU A 438 33.92 -7.60 -25.87
C GLU A 438 33.50 -7.41 -27.33
N VAL A 439 32.72 -8.36 -27.84
CA VAL A 439 32.22 -8.38 -29.22
C VAL A 439 30.72 -8.62 -29.22
N GLU A 440 30.06 -8.19 -30.30
CA GLU A 440 28.62 -8.41 -30.48
C GLU A 440 28.30 -9.91 -30.46
N GLN A 441 27.22 -10.31 -29.77
CA GLN A 441 26.85 -11.72 -29.51
C GLN A 441 27.92 -12.55 -28.77
N GLY A 442 28.94 -11.90 -28.20
CA GLY A 442 29.96 -12.54 -27.37
C GLY A 442 29.45 -12.92 -25.98
N LYS A 443 30.29 -13.59 -25.20
CA LYS A 443 29.99 -13.87 -23.79
C LYS A 443 30.10 -12.60 -22.94
N TYR A 444 29.38 -12.60 -21.83
CA TYR A 444 29.41 -11.57 -20.82
C TYR A 444 30.50 -11.85 -19.77
N GLY A 445 31.21 -10.80 -19.39
CA GLY A 445 32.07 -10.75 -18.21
C GLY A 445 31.63 -9.63 -17.25
N PHE A 446 32.42 -9.42 -16.19
CA PHE A 446 32.23 -8.30 -15.27
C PHE A 446 33.52 -7.51 -15.08
N MET A 447 33.42 -6.19 -15.09
CA MET A 447 34.52 -5.27 -14.83
C MET A 447 34.17 -4.31 -13.70
N ASP A 448 35.19 -3.73 -13.07
CA ASP A 448 34.98 -2.62 -12.14
C ASP A 448 34.70 -1.30 -12.89
N LYS A 449 34.40 -0.25 -12.13
CA LYS A 449 34.11 1.07 -12.71
C LYS A 449 35.29 1.71 -13.45
N ASN A 450 36.52 1.26 -13.23
CA ASN A 450 37.71 1.78 -13.92
C ASN A 450 38.02 0.95 -15.19
N GLY A 451 37.11 0.04 -15.59
CA GLY A 451 37.29 -0.82 -16.75
C GLY A 451 38.22 -2.01 -16.51
N ARG A 452 38.65 -2.27 -15.28
CA ARG A 452 39.47 -3.45 -14.98
C ARG A 452 38.57 -4.69 -14.98
N VAL A 453 38.88 -5.65 -15.85
CA VAL A 453 38.18 -6.94 -15.88
C VAL A 453 38.36 -7.67 -14.54
N VAL A 454 37.25 -7.98 -13.89
CA VAL A 454 37.19 -8.72 -12.62
C VAL A 454 36.84 -10.18 -12.89
N LEU A 455 35.83 -10.42 -13.74
CA LEU A 455 35.46 -11.75 -14.23
C LEU A 455 35.51 -11.74 -15.76
N PRO A 456 36.34 -12.57 -16.41
CA PRO A 456 36.45 -12.58 -17.85
C PRO A 456 35.15 -13.10 -18.52
N PRO A 457 34.88 -12.71 -19.79
CA PRO A 457 33.75 -13.20 -20.54
C PRO A 457 33.60 -14.72 -20.54
N SER A 458 32.55 -15.22 -19.90
CA SER A 458 32.31 -16.67 -19.74
C SER A 458 30.84 -17.08 -19.68
N TYR A 459 29.93 -16.11 -19.57
CA TYR A 459 28.49 -16.34 -19.42
C TYR A 459 27.73 -15.94 -20.69
N THR A 460 26.67 -16.67 -21.06
CA THR A 460 25.83 -16.33 -22.23
C THR A 460 24.75 -15.31 -21.88
N SER A 461 24.42 -15.15 -20.59
CA SER A 461 23.57 -14.08 -20.08
C SER A 461 23.93 -13.79 -18.63
N VAL A 462 23.78 -12.53 -18.19
CA VAL A 462 24.07 -12.09 -16.83
C VAL A 462 23.05 -11.06 -16.35
N GLN A 463 22.75 -11.06 -15.06
CA GLN A 463 22.08 -9.96 -14.37
C GLN A 463 23.10 -9.12 -13.57
N PRO A 464 22.83 -7.82 -13.31
CA PRO A 464 23.67 -7.00 -12.46
C PRO A 464 23.83 -7.60 -11.06
N PHE A 465 25.00 -7.38 -10.44
CA PHE A 465 25.21 -7.81 -9.06
C PHE A 465 24.30 -7.06 -8.08
N GLN A 466 23.60 -7.80 -7.22
CA GLN A 466 22.77 -7.28 -6.14
C GLN A 466 23.08 -8.04 -4.85
N LYS A 467 23.40 -7.31 -3.78
CA LYS A 467 23.84 -7.86 -2.48
C LYS A 467 24.94 -8.94 -2.63
N GLY A 468 25.90 -8.71 -3.52
CA GLY A 468 27.05 -9.59 -3.75
C GLY A 468 26.75 -10.88 -4.51
N ARG A 469 25.60 -10.98 -5.18
CA ARG A 469 25.22 -12.11 -6.03
C ARG A 469 24.81 -11.66 -7.42
N ALA A 470 25.07 -12.47 -8.43
CA ALA A 470 24.57 -12.28 -9.79
C ALA A 470 24.01 -13.59 -10.34
N ILE A 471 22.88 -13.51 -11.04
CA ILE A 471 22.31 -14.64 -11.79
C ILE A 471 22.97 -14.67 -13.17
N VAL A 472 23.44 -15.85 -13.58
CA VAL A 472 24.16 -16.05 -14.85
C VAL A 472 23.65 -17.29 -15.57
N ASN A 473 23.73 -17.29 -16.91
CA ASN A 473 23.49 -18.45 -17.76
C ASN A 473 24.80 -18.87 -18.45
N VAL A 474 25.00 -20.18 -18.61
CA VAL A 474 26.17 -20.77 -19.28
C VAL A 474 25.79 -21.65 -20.47
N ALA A 475 24.51 -21.78 -20.80
CA ALA A 475 24.06 -22.56 -21.95
C ALA A 475 24.56 -21.96 -23.25
N GLU A 476 25.15 -22.80 -24.10
CA GLU A 476 25.64 -22.44 -25.45
C GLU A 476 24.68 -22.91 -26.55
N ASP A 477 23.62 -23.61 -26.15
CA ASP A 477 22.55 -24.14 -26.98
C ASP A 477 21.22 -23.44 -26.65
N TYR A 478 20.11 -23.97 -27.19
CA TYR A 478 18.76 -23.47 -26.91
C TYR A 478 18.23 -23.86 -25.52
N HIS A 479 19.04 -24.52 -24.67
CA HIS A 479 18.64 -24.88 -23.31
C HIS A 479 18.98 -23.76 -22.32
N ASN A 480 18.42 -23.86 -21.12
CA ASN A 480 18.70 -22.93 -20.04
C ASN A 480 19.57 -23.62 -18.99
N ARG A 481 20.66 -22.97 -18.59
CA ARG A 481 21.55 -23.41 -17.51
C ARG A 481 21.88 -22.24 -16.60
N TYR A 482 20.86 -21.77 -15.89
CA TYR A 482 21.00 -20.67 -14.93
C TYR A 482 21.63 -21.15 -13.62
N GLY A 483 22.51 -20.30 -13.07
CA GLY A 483 23.15 -20.43 -11.77
C GLY A 483 23.35 -19.06 -11.11
N VAL A 484 23.89 -19.07 -9.89
CA VAL A 484 24.19 -17.84 -9.12
C VAL A 484 25.66 -17.84 -8.74
N ILE A 485 26.33 -16.72 -9.00
CA ILE A 485 27.74 -16.51 -8.65
C ILE A 485 27.91 -15.44 -7.58
N ASP A 486 29.03 -15.52 -6.85
CA ASP A 486 29.55 -14.41 -6.07
C ASP A 486 30.46 -13.48 -6.91
N LYS A 487 30.99 -12.41 -6.29
CA LYS A 487 31.88 -11.46 -6.98
C LYS A 487 33.24 -12.03 -7.38
N ALA A 488 33.62 -13.19 -6.85
CA ALA A 488 34.83 -13.91 -7.25
C ALA A 488 34.55 -14.88 -8.41
N GLY A 489 33.30 -14.98 -8.87
CA GLY A 489 32.89 -15.90 -9.93
C GLY A 489 32.61 -17.33 -9.43
N THR A 490 32.63 -17.55 -8.11
CA THR A 490 32.33 -18.86 -7.53
C THR A 490 30.84 -19.11 -7.63
N PHE A 491 30.45 -20.27 -8.17
CA PHE A 491 29.05 -20.69 -8.20
C PHE A 491 28.54 -21.04 -6.81
N ILE A 492 27.68 -20.17 -6.27
CA ILE A 492 26.88 -20.41 -5.07
C ILE A 492 25.72 -21.36 -5.38
N ILE A 493 25.11 -21.18 -6.56
CA ILE A 493 24.13 -22.12 -7.13
C ILE A 493 24.67 -22.56 -8.48
N LYS A 494 24.91 -23.88 -8.65
CA LYS A 494 25.47 -24.43 -9.90
C LYS A 494 24.54 -24.18 -11.09
N PRO A 495 25.10 -23.93 -12.30
CA PRO A 495 24.31 -23.55 -13.46
C PRO A 495 23.68 -24.78 -14.13
N GLN A 496 22.50 -25.17 -13.65
CA GLN A 496 21.76 -26.35 -14.14
C GLN A 496 20.24 -26.15 -14.19
N TYR A 497 19.77 -24.94 -13.88
CA TYR A 497 18.35 -24.65 -13.69
C TYR A 497 17.74 -23.97 -14.90
N ASN A 498 16.46 -24.21 -15.14
CA ASN A 498 15.73 -23.65 -16.27
C ASN A 498 15.48 -22.14 -16.10
N SER A 499 15.35 -21.69 -14.86
CA SER A 499 15.14 -20.29 -14.48
C SER A 499 15.64 -20.02 -13.06
N ILE A 500 16.07 -18.80 -12.78
CA ILE A 500 16.32 -18.29 -11.43
C ILE A 500 15.82 -16.85 -11.35
N GLU A 501 15.09 -16.51 -10.30
CA GLU A 501 14.53 -15.18 -10.06
C GLU A 501 14.92 -14.68 -8.67
N THR A 502 15.26 -13.38 -8.57
CA THR A 502 15.56 -12.72 -7.30
C THR A 502 14.26 -12.35 -6.59
N LEU A 503 14.09 -12.81 -5.36
CA LEU A 503 12.88 -12.56 -4.58
C LEU A 503 13.04 -11.42 -3.55
N GLY A 504 14.18 -10.75 -3.51
CA GLY A 504 14.50 -9.84 -2.40
C GLY A 504 14.76 -10.61 -1.10
N GLU A 505 15.03 -9.86 -0.01
CA GLU A 505 15.35 -10.43 1.31
C GLU A 505 16.36 -11.61 1.30
N GLU A 506 17.31 -11.57 0.34
CA GLU A 506 18.35 -12.59 0.16
C GLU A 506 17.81 -14.00 -0.16
N ARG A 507 16.77 -14.06 -1.00
CA ARG A 507 16.17 -15.30 -1.50
C ARG A 507 16.09 -15.35 -3.02
N PHE A 508 16.10 -16.56 -3.54
CA PHE A 508 15.91 -16.87 -4.96
C PHE A 508 14.78 -17.88 -5.13
N ALA A 509 13.98 -17.73 -6.19
CA ALA A 509 13.18 -18.81 -6.73
C ALA A 509 14.03 -19.51 -7.80
N VAL A 510 14.29 -20.80 -7.64
CA VAL A 510 15.09 -21.60 -8.56
C VAL A 510 14.17 -22.62 -9.23
N GLY A 511 14.15 -22.64 -10.55
CA GLY A 511 13.19 -23.39 -11.35
C GLY A 511 13.80 -24.61 -12.07
N ILE A 512 13.13 -25.75 -11.95
CA ILE A 512 13.34 -26.92 -12.84
C ILE A 512 12.23 -26.96 -13.88
N PRO A 513 12.48 -27.45 -15.11
CA PRO A 513 11.44 -27.48 -16.13
C PRO A 513 10.31 -28.43 -15.70
N ILE A 514 9.06 -28.06 -16.00
CA ILE A 514 7.87 -28.88 -15.70
C ILE A 514 7.93 -30.19 -16.47
N ASP A 515 8.36 -30.09 -17.72
CA ASP A 515 8.63 -31.19 -18.65
C ASP A 515 10.04 -30.98 -19.18
N LYS A 516 10.92 -31.96 -18.97
CA LYS A 516 12.34 -31.87 -19.33
C LYS A 516 12.55 -31.77 -20.84
N ASP A 517 11.70 -32.42 -21.62
CA ASP A 517 11.78 -32.44 -23.08
C ASP A 517 11.12 -31.18 -23.69
N ARG A 518 10.31 -30.47 -22.89
CA ARG A 518 9.59 -29.24 -23.28
C ARG A 518 9.74 -28.13 -22.22
N PRO A 519 10.96 -27.61 -22.01
CA PRO A 519 11.26 -26.64 -20.94
C PRO A 519 10.53 -25.29 -21.10
N PHE A 520 10.04 -24.98 -22.31
CA PHE A 520 9.25 -23.79 -22.62
C PHE A 520 7.82 -23.82 -22.03
N ILE A 521 7.34 -24.97 -21.53
CA ILE A 521 6.07 -25.06 -20.80
C ILE A 521 6.13 -24.27 -19.48
N GLY A 522 7.33 -24.10 -18.92
CA GLY A 522 7.57 -23.35 -17.69
C GLY A 522 8.35 -24.16 -16.65
N SER A 523 8.42 -23.65 -15.42
CA SER A 523 9.20 -24.25 -14.33
C SER A 523 8.34 -24.60 -13.11
N LYS A 524 8.83 -25.54 -12.29
CA LYS A 524 8.47 -25.65 -10.87
C LYS A 524 9.60 -25.08 -10.04
N TYR A 525 9.27 -24.30 -9.03
CA TYR A 525 10.21 -23.53 -8.24
C TYR A 525 10.39 -24.08 -6.84
N ALA A 526 11.63 -24.01 -6.36
CA ALA A 526 12.04 -24.15 -4.97
C ALA A 526 12.66 -22.84 -4.50
N ILE A 527 12.61 -22.58 -3.19
CA ILE A 527 13.23 -21.39 -2.60
C ILE A 527 14.64 -21.72 -2.16
N TYR A 528 15.58 -20.85 -2.51
CA TYR A 528 16.97 -20.91 -2.08
C TYR A 528 17.34 -19.65 -1.30
N ASP A 529 18.29 -19.77 -0.36
CA ASP A 529 18.93 -18.62 0.25
C ASP A 529 20.12 -18.07 -0.56
N SER A 530 20.65 -16.92 -0.15
CA SER A 530 21.82 -16.30 -0.79
C SER A 530 23.13 -17.07 -0.64
N ASN A 531 23.14 -18.14 0.15
CA ASN A 531 24.29 -19.04 0.30
C ASN A 531 24.11 -20.33 -0.53
N GLY A 532 23.02 -20.45 -1.28
CA GLY A 532 22.75 -21.60 -2.15
C GLY A 532 22.09 -22.78 -1.43
N ASN A 533 21.62 -22.60 -0.20
CA ASN A 533 20.88 -23.65 0.50
C ASN A 533 19.45 -23.71 -0.02
N GLN A 534 19.01 -24.90 -0.44
CA GLN A 534 17.63 -25.16 -0.81
C GLN A 534 16.76 -25.21 0.47
N LEU A 535 15.75 -24.35 0.55
CA LEU A 535 14.85 -24.22 1.71
C LEU A 535 13.53 -24.98 1.52
N THR A 536 13.14 -25.28 0.28
CA THR A 536 11.90 -26.00 -0.05
C THR A 536 12.11 -26.98 -1.19
N ASP A 537 11.18 -27.93 -1.37
CA ASP A 537 11.10 -28.73 -2.58
C ASP A 537 10.62 -27.91 -3.80
N PHE A 538 10.75 -28.47 -5.01
CA PHE A 538 10.27 -27.87 -6.26
C PHE A 538 8.76 -28.05 -6.45
N VAL A 539 7.98 -27.36 -5.62
CA VAL A 539 6.51 -27.54 -5.54
C VAL A 539 5.72 -26.33 -6.00
N TYR A 540 6.36 -25.16 -6.15
CA TYR A 540 5.67 -23.92 -6.50
C TYR A 540 5.64 -23.70 -8.01
N ARG A 541 4.58 -23.07 -8.51
CA ARG A 541 4.47 -22.66 -9.93
C ARG A 541 4.82 -21.21 -10.16
N ASP A 542 4.60 -20.40 -9.16
CA ASP A 542 4.93 -18.99 -9.14
C ASP A 542 5.27 -18.58 -7.71
N VAL A 543 6.17 -17.60 -7.61
CA VAL A 543 6.70 -17.08 -6.35
C VAL A 543 6.89 -15.58 -6.49
N LEU A 544 6.11 -14.79 -5.76
CA LEU A 544 6.31 -13.34 -5.72
C LEU A 544 7.50 -12.96 -4.81
N PRO A 545 8.14 -11.81 -5.06
CA PRO A 545 9.16 -11.29 -4.16
C PRO A 545 8.69 -11.18 -2.71
N TYR A 546 9.60 -11.42 -1.77
CA TYR A 546 9.40 -11.20 -0.35
C TYR A 546 9.15 -9.72 -0.07
N LYS A 547 8.08 -9.46 0.68
CA LYS A 547 7.76 -8.16 1.25
C LYS A 547 7.38 -8.38 2.71
N GLU A 548 8.03 -7.66 3.62
CA GLU A 548 7.79 -7.81 5.06
C GLU A 548 7.97 -9.26 5.54
N ARG A 549 9.00 -9.96 5.03
CA ARG A 549 9.35 -11.36 5.38
C ARG A 549 8.36 -12.42 4.91
N LEU A 550 7.45 -12.06 4.01
CA LEU A 550 6.45 -12.96 3.43
C LEU A 550 6.52 -12.93 1.90
N ALA A 551 6.43 -14.11 1.28
CA ALA A 551 6.29 -14.26 -0.17
C ALA A 551 5.01 -15.04 -0.48
N SER A 552 4.26 -14.58 -1.48
CA SER A 552 3.11 -15.32 -2.00
C SER A 552 3.59 -16.42 -2.95
N VAL A 553 3.07 -17.63 -2.78
CA VAL A 553 3.35 -18.79 -3.62
C VAL A 553 2.06 -19.55 -3.95
N HIS A 554 2.08 -20.38 -5.01
CA HIS A 554 1.02 -21.35 -5.24
C HIS A 554 1.51 -22.68 -5.81
N ASN A 555 0.78 -23.76 -5.56
CA ASN A 555 1.14 -25.16 -5.88
C ASN A 555 0.12 -25.85 -6.81
N ASP A 556 -0.35 -25.15 -7.86
CA ASP A 556 -1.48 -25.52 -8.75
C ASP A 556 -2.89 -25.50 -8.13
N THR A 557 -3.01 -25.71 -6.82
CA THR A 557 -4.32 -25.90 -6.17
C THR A 557 -4.63 -24.85 -5.11
N ASP A 558 -3.60 -24.35 -4.43
CA ASP A 558 -3.72 -23.39 -3.35
C ASP A 558 -2.68 -22.27 -3.50
N THR A 559 -3.08 -21.05 -3.16
CA THR A 559 -2.20 -19.89 -3.00
C THR A 559 -2.09 -19.51 -1.53
N PHE A 560 -0.87 -19.26 -1.04
CA PHE A 560 -0.60 -18.94 0.36
C PHE A 560 0.72 -18.19 0.53
N PHE A 561 0.99 -17.69 1.75
CA PHE A 561 2.26 -17.08 2.10
C PHE A 561 3.26 -18.08 2.69
N ILE A 562 4.54 -17.91 2.35
CA ILE A 562 5.69 -18.53 3.02
C ILE A 562 6.55 -17.46 3.70
N ASN A 563 7.23 -17.85 4.77
CA ASN A 563 8.21 -17.00 5.45
C ASN A 563 9.60 -17.15 4.83
N THR A 564 10.57 -16.34 5.27
CA THR A 564 11.96 -16.37 4.74
C THR A 564 12.71 -17.69 4.96
N SER A 565 12.18 -18.64 5.74
CA SER A 565 12.73 -20.00 5.85
C SER A 565 12.13 -20.99 4.85
N GLY A 566 11.26 -20.52 3.94
CA GLY A 566 10.54 -21.37 2.98
C GLY A 566 9.33 -22.10 3.56
N GLN A 567 9.08 -21.97 4.87
CA GLN A 567 7.96 -22.61 5.54
C GLN A 567 6.67 -21.81 5.33
N ARG A 568 5.53 -22.50 5.26
CA ARG A 568 4.21 -21.85 5.28
C ARG A 568 4.12 -20.87 6.45
N ALA A 569 3.74 -19.64 6.16
CA ALA A 569 3.51 -18.62 7.16
C ALA A 569 2.27 -18.98 8.00
N ARG A 570 2.49 -19.45 9.24
CA ARG A 570 1.40 -19.79 10.17
C ARG A 570 0.60 -18.53 10.53
N GLY A 571 -0.72 -18.67 10.66
CA GLY A 571 -1.62 -17.56 10.96
C GLY A 571 -2.02 -16.71 9.75
N TRP A 572 -1.59 -17.09 8.54
CA TRP A 572 -1.97 -16.46 7.29
C TRP A 572 -2.87 -17.38 6.43
N PRO A 573 -3.75 -16.81 5.58
CA PRO A 573 -4.72 -17.58 4.82
C PRO A 573 -4.09 -18.52 3.80
N ILE A 574 -4.82 -19.59 3.51
CA ILE A 574 -4.71 -20.34 2.26
C ILE A 574 -5.96 -20.02 1.46
N VAL A 575 -5.79 -19.74 0.17
CA VAL A 575 -6.90 -19.50 -0.75
C VAL A 575 -6.84 -20.53 -1.87
N ALA A 576 -7.92 -21.30 -2.04
CA ALA A 576 -8.01 -22.31 -3.08
C ALA A 576 -8.03 -21.66 -4.48
N GLY A 577 -7.17 -22.14 -5.36
CA GLY A 577 -6.95 -21.66 -6.72
C GLY A 577 -5.49 -21.30 -6.97
N THR A 578 -5.24 -20.73 -8.15
CA THR A 578 -3.90 -20.27 -8.57
C THR A 578 -3.88 -18.77 -8.71
N GLY A 579 -2.77 -18.13 -8.34
CA GLY A 579 -2.65 -16.68 -8.40
C GLY A 579 -1.81 -16.14 -7.26
N THR A 580 -2.14 -14.94 -6.77
CA THR A 580 -1.27 -14.17 -5.89
C THR A 580 -2.01 -13.58 -4.68
N LEU A 581 -1.26 -13.45 -3.58
CA LEU A 581 -1.65 -12.70 -2.39
C LEU A 581 -0.71 -11.50 -2.21
N SER A 582 -1.25 -10.31 -1.93
CA SER A 582 -0.47 -9.14 -1.56
C SER A 582 -0.99 -8.51 -0.27
N LEU A 583 -0.06 -8.00 0.55
CA LEU A 583 -0.39 -7.23 1.74
C LEU A 583 -0.68 -5.78 1.34
N GLU A 584 -1.92 -5.35 1.57
CA GLU A 584 -2.42 -4.02 1.24
C GLU A 584 -2.92 -3.35 2.52
N GLY A 585 -2.04 -2.67 3.26
CA GLY A 585 -2.42 -2.04 4.54
C GLY A 585 -2.91 -3.06 5.58
N ASP A 586 -4.19 -3.00 5.95
CA ASP A 586 -4.82 -3.90 6.94
C ASP A 586 -5.56 -5.09 6.32
N VAL A 587 -5.61 -5.21 4.99
CA VAL A 587 -6.21 -6.34 4.27
C VAL A 587 -5.18 -7.09 3.40
N ILE A 588 -5.56 -8.29 2.99
CA ILE A 588 -4.82 -9.12 2.04
C ILE A 588 -5.61 -9.11 0.74
N LYS A 589 -5.02 -8.61 -0.34
CA LYS A 589 -5.60 -8.73 -1.67
C LYS A 589 -5.27 -10.12 -2.21
N ALA A 590 -6.29 -10.84 -2.63
CA ALA A 590 -6.17 -12.12 -3.29
C ALA A 590 -6.63 -11.97 -4.74
N ASN A 591 -5.72 -12.19 -5.69
CA ASN A 591 -6.04 -12.32 -7.10
C ASN A 591 -5.92 -13.80 -7.49
N ILE A 592 -7.04 -14.51 -7.42
CA ILE A 592 -7.08 -15.96 -7.53
C ILE A 592 -7.96 -16.34 -8.70
N ASP A 593 -7.41 -17.13 -9.63
CA ASP A 593 -8.04 -17.53 -10.87
C ASP A 593 -8.65 -16.33 -11.60
N GLN A 594 -7.90 -15.21 -11.63
CA GLN A 594 -8.28 -13.95 -12.28
C GLN A 594 -9.50 -13.23 -11.67
N ARG A 595 -9.86 -13.54 -10.41
CA ARG A 595 -10.87 -12.83 -9.63
C ARG A 595 -10.25 -12.19 -8.39
N ILE A 596 -10.67 -10.96 -8.11
CA ILE A 596 -10.16 -10.19 -6.98
C ILE A 596 -11.06 -10.37 -5.77
N SER A 597 -10.44 -10.61 -4.62
CA SER A 597 -11.06 -10.51 -3.31
C SER A 597 -10.11 -9.86 -2.32
N TYR A 598 -10.67 -9.32 -1.24
CA TYR A 598 -9.92 -8.79 -0.11
C TYR A 598 -10.30 -9.62 1.12
N LEU A 599 -9.28 -10.08 1.85
CA LEU A 599 -9.41 -10.88 3.05
C LEU A 599 -8.82 -10.12 4.24
N ASN A 600 -9.33 -10.37 5.43
CA ASN A 600 -8.63 -9.97 6.65
C ASN A 600 -7.48 -10.95 6.95
N LYS A 601 -6.68 -10.67 7.98
CA LYS A 601 -5.54 -11.54 8.36
C LYS A 601 -5.96 -12.95 8.78
N ALA A 602 -7.18 -13.13 9.28
CA ALA A 602 -7.73 -14.45 9.60
C ALA A 602 -8.16 -15.24 8.34
N GLY A 603 -8.18 -14.60 7.17
CA GLY A 603 -8.61 -15.20 5.91
C GLY A 603 -10.10 -15.03 5.61
N GLU A 604 -10.83 -14.26 6.42
CA GLU A 604 -12.25 -14.00 6.18
C GLU A 604 -12.40 -12.98 5.06
N THR A 605 -13.37 -13.19 4.18
CA THR A 605 -13.64 -12.28 3.06
C THR A 605 -14.21 -10.96 3.56
N VAL A 606 -13.47 -9.87 3.34
CA VAL A 606 -13.89 -8.48 3.53
C VAL A 606 -14.73 -8.03 2.34
N TRP A 607 -14.29 -8.35 1.13
CA TRP A 607 -14.97 -8.02 -0.12
C TRP A 607 -14.56 -9.00 -1.21
N ARG A 608 -15.44 -9.24 -2.19
CA ARG A 608 -15.11 -9.99 -3.41
C ARG A 608 -15.87 -9.43 -4.60
N GLU A 609 -15.31 -9.64 -5.79
CA GLU A 609 -15.97 -9.33 -7.04
C GLU A 609 -17.36 -10.01 -7.13
N ASN A 610 -18.34 -9.32 -7.70
CA ASN A 610 -19.70 -9.81 -7.78
C ASN A 610 -19.83 -10.92 -8.83
N THR A 611 -20.48 -12.01 -8.45
CA THR A 611 -20.80 -13.13 -9.36
C THR A 611 -22.26 -13.09 -9.82
N ILE A 612 -23.05 -12.15 -9.31
CA ILE A 612 -24.44 -11.92 -9.72
C ILE A 612 -24.50 -10.51 -10.27
N ILE A 613 -25.02 -10.38 -11.49
CA ILE A 613 -25.16 -9.13 -12.21
C ILE A 613 -26.66 -8.89 -12.41
N PRO A 614 -27.28 -8.01 -11.61
CA PRO A 614 -28.68 -7.70 -11.77
C PRO A 614 -28.92 -6.97 -13.10
N LEU A 615 -30.00 -7.33 -13.78
CA LEU A 615 -30.49 -6.65 -14.99
C LEU A 615 -31.80 -5.91 -14.68
N GLN A 616 -32.32 -5.13 -15.62
CA GLN A 616 -33.64 -4.50 -15.46
C GLN A 616 -34.75 -5.56 -15.40
N GLY A 617 -35.69 -5.41 -14.47
CA GLY A 617 -36.81 -6.34 -14.28
C GLY A 617 -36.47 -7.48 -13.32
N ALA A 618 -36.94 -8.69 -13.64
CA ALA A 618 -36.70 -9.88 -12.82
C ALA A 618 -35.42 -10.65 -13.19
N TYR A 619 -34.69 -10.19 -14.20
CA TYR A 619 -33.56 -10.91 -14.77
C TYR A 619 -32.25 -10.59 -14.04
N GLU A 620 -31.38 -11.58 -13.99
CA GLU A 620 -30.00 -11.43 -13.53
C GLU A 620 -29.11 -12.41 -14.30
N VAL A 621 -27.81 -12.11 -14.35
CA VAL A 621 -26.79 -13.04 -14.86
C VAL A 621 -25.94 -13.52 -13.71
N GLN A 622 -25.83 -14.83 -13.57
CA GLN A 622 -24.93 -15.50 -12.64
C GLN A 622 -23.68 -15.99 -13.37
N GLU A 623 -22.53 -15.57 -12.88
CA GLU A 623 -21.24 -16.10 -13.30
C GLU A 623 -21.02 -17.50 -12.71
N LYS A 624 -20.62 -18.45 -13.55
CA LYS A 624 -20.18 -19.79 -13.16
C LYS A 624 -18.73 -20.00 -13.57
N LYS A 625 -17.98 -20.71 -12.73
CA LYS A 625 -16.58 -21.05 -12.95
C LYS A 625 -16.46 -22.52 -13.34
N TYR A 626 -15.68 -22.81 -14.37
CA TYR A 626 -15.27 -24.14 -14.78
C TYR A 626 -13.75 -24.19 -14.90
N LYS A 627 -13.10 -24.96 -14.02
CA LYS A 627 -11.64 -25.13 -13.96
C LYS A 627 -11.30 -26.59 -13.70
N PRO A 628 -11.32 -27.46 -14.73
CA PRO A 628 -11.08 -28.89 -14.56
C PRO A 628 -9.62 -29.23 -14.22
N ASN A 629 -8.67 -28.41 -14.68
CA ASN A 629 -7.25 -28.50 -14.34
C ASN A 629 -6.62 -27.09 -14.34
N LYS A 630 -5.29 -27.01 -14.21
CA LYS A 630 -4.54 -25.74 -14.17
C LYS A 630 -4.47 -24.99 -15.52
N ASP A 631 -4.57 -25.69 -16.64
CA ASP A 631 -4.36 -25.14 -17.99
C ASP A 631 -5.68 -24.67 -18.63
N TYR A 632 -6.83 -24.90 -17.97
CA TYR A 632 -8.16 -24.61 -18.52
C TYR A 632 -9.04 -23.87 -17.49
N LEU A 633 -9.41 -22.63 -17.77
CA LEU A 633 -10.25 -21.81 -16.91
C LEU A 633 -11.31 -21.06 -17.72
N VAL A 634 -12.58 -21.29 -17.42
CA VAL A 634 -13.70 -20.61 -18.09
C VAL A 634 -14.67 -20.05 -17.06
N TYR A 635 -14.91 -18.74 -17.14
CA TYR A 635 -16.06 -18.09 -16.52
C TYR A 635 -17.17 -17.93 -17.57
N TYR A 636 -18.37 -18.42 -17.27
CA TYR A 636 -19.48 -18.42 -18.22
C TYR A 636 -20.79 -17.93 -17.59
N PRO A 637 -21.68 -17.28 -18.37
CA PRO A 637 -22.92 -16.73 -17.84
C PRO A 637 -24.04 -17.76 -17.75
N GLN A 638 -24.91 -17.59 -16.77
CA GLN A 638 -26.23 -18.20 -16.70
C GLN A 638 -27.28 -17.13 -16.41
N ILE A 639 -28.36 -17.11 -17.17
CA ILE A 639 -29.50 -16.21 -16.96
C ILE A 639 -30.45 -16.84 -15.94
N SER A 640 -30.90 -16.05 -14.97
CA SER A 640 -32.06 -16.32 -14.11
C SER A 640 -33.13 -15.25 -14.29
N GLY A 641 -34.36 -15.56 -13.87
CA GLY A 641 -35.49 -14.64 -13.93
C GLY A 641 -36.42 -14.79 -15.13
N MET A 642 -36.10 -15.66 -16.09
CA MET A 642 -37.02 -15.98 -17.19
C MET A 642 -38.29 -16.66 -16.66
N ALA A 643 -39.44 -16.31 -17.23
CA ALA A 643 -40.75 -16.83 -16.81
C ALA A 643 -40.87 -18.34 -17.03
N ASP A 644 -40.47 -18.82 -18.23
CA ASP A 644 -40.42 -20.24 -18.55
C ASP A 644 -39.06 -20.84 -18.16
N LYS A 645 -39.07 -21.77 -17.20
CA LYS A 645 -37.85 -22.41 -16.68
C LYS A 645 -37.24 -23.44 -17.65
N ASN A 646 -38.02 -24.03 -18.54
CA ASN A 646 -37.51 -24.94 -19.56
C ASN A 646 -36.76 -24.15 -20.65
N ILE A 647 -37.33 -23.01 -21.07
CA ILE A 647 -36.64 -22.09 -21.98
C ILE A 647 -35.35 -21.57 -21.32
N GLN A 648 -35.41 -21.14 -20.05
CA GLN A 648 -34.23 -20.71 -19.29
C GLN A 648 -33.13 -21.77 -19.28
N ALA A 649 -33.48 -23.04 -19.02
CA ALA A 649 -32.52 -24.14 -19.00
C ALA A 649 -31.90 -24.38 -20.38
N SER A 650 -32.69 -24.31 -21.46
CA SER A 650 -32.22 -24.44 -22.84
C SER A 650 -31.25 -23.32 -23.22
N VAL A 651 -31.60 -22.07 -22.91
CA VAL A 651 -30.74 -20.90 -23.13
C VAL A 651 -29.41 -21.05 -22.38
N ASN A 652 -29.45 -21.41 -21.09
CA ASN A 652 -28.25 -21.59 -20.28
C ASN A 652 -27.38 -22.77 -20.74
N THR A 653 -27.98 -23.82 -21.30
CA THR A 653 -27.26 -24.95 -21.89
C THR A 653 -26.51 -24.50 -23.15
N LYS A 654 -27.17 -23.71 -24.00
CA LYS A 654 -26.54 -23.13 -25.20
C LYS A 654 -25.44 -22.13 -24.83
N LEU A 655 -25.65 -21.26 -23.85
CA LEU A 655 -24.61 -20.34 -23.34
C LEU A 655 -23.39 -21.09 -22.84
N LYS A 656 -23.57 -22.13 -22.01
CA LYS A 656 -22.47 -22.97 -21.52
C LYS A 656 -21.66 -23.60 -22.67
N LYS A 657 -22.34 -24.05 -23.73
CA LYS A 657 -21.69 -24.60 -24.93
C LYS A 657 -20.91 -23.52 -25.70
N LEU A 658 -21.51 -22.34 -25.90
CA LEU A 658 -20.87 -21.22 -26.60
C LEU A 658 -19.68 -20.63 -25.84
N SER A 659 -19.66 -20.76 -24.51
CA SER A 659 -18.50 -20.41 -23.68
C SER A 659 -17.40 -21.50 -23.69
N GLU A 660 -17.49 -22.51 -24.56
CA GLU A 660 -16.49 -23.58 -24.72
C GLU A 660 -16.27 -24.41 -23.44
N VAL A 661 -17.28 -24.57 -22.58
CA VAL A 661 -17.17 -25.46 -21.41
C VAL A 661 -17.19 -26.93 -21.87
N LYS A 662 -16.00 -27.50 -22.08
CA LYS A 662 -15.76 -28.89 -22.52
C LYS A 662 -15.12 -29.75 -21.45
N HIS A 663 -15.38 -31.06 -21.48
CA HIS A 663 -14.76 -32.01 -20.55
C HIS A 663 -13.24 -32.09 -20.78
N ILE A 664 -12.45 -31.90 -19.72
CA ILE A 664 -10.99 -32.03 -19.71
C ILE A 664 -10.61 -32.89 -18.50
N PRO A 665 -9.79 -33.95 -18.66
CA PRO A 665 -9.30 -34.73 -17.52
C PRO A 665 -8.43 -33.89 -16.57
N ALA A 666 -8.62 -34.07 -15.27
CA ALA A 666 -7.95 -33.25 -14.25
C ALA A 666 -6.43 -33.50 -14.15
N ASP A 667 -5.97 -34.68 -14.57
CA ASP A 667 -4.60 -35.20 -14.47
C ASP A 667 -3.77 -35.05 -15.75
N VAL A 668 -4.36 -34.51 -16.82
CA VAL A 668 -3.68 -34.33 -18.11
C VAL A 668 -3.02 -32.96 -18.18
N GLN A 669 -1.74 -32.95 -18.55
CA GLN A 669 -1.02 -31.75 -18.99
C GLN A 669 -1.45 -31.44 -20.43
N LEU A 670 -2.11 -30.30 -20.63
CA LEU A 670 -2.42 -29.83 -21.98
C LEU A 670 -1.15 -29.29 -22.65
N ASP A 671 -1.19 -29.12 -23.97
CA ASP A 671 -0.18 -28.43 -24.78
C ASP A 671 -0.53 -26.95 -25.02
N TYR A 672 -1.57 -26.45 -24.33
CA TYR A 672 -2.01 -25.05 -24.37
C TYR A 672 -2.64 -24.63 -23.04
N ASN A 673 -2.67 -23.32 -22.81
CA ASN A 673 -3.54 -22.67 -21.82
C ASN A 673 -4.80 -22.14 -22.51
N TYR A 674 -5.97 -22.36 -21.91
CA TYR A 674 -7.22 -21.77 -22.38
C TYR A 674 -7.87 -20.98 -21.26
N PHE A 675 -8.13 -19.71 -21.53
CA PHE A 675 -8.85 -18.81 -20.64
C PHE A 675 -10.10 -18.28 -21.34
N GLY A 676 -11.27 -18.42 -20.71
CA GLY A 676 -12.54 -17.85 -21.18
C GLY A 676 -13.21 -16.99 -20.11
N ASP A 677 -13.81 -15.88 -20.52
CA ASP A 677 -14.61 -14.98 -19.67
C ASP A 677 -15.78 -14.39 -20.48
N PHE A 678 -16.63 -13.62 -19.82
CA PHE A 678 -17.73 -12.91 -20.48
C PHE A 678 -17.96 -11.50 -19.92
N ASP A 679 -18.50 -10.65 -20.79
CA ASP A 679 -19.06 -9.36 -20.48
C ASP A 679 -20.51 -9.23 -20.97
N ILE A 680 -21.22 -8.21 -20.49
CA ILE A 680 -22.58 -7.86 -20.91
C ILE A 680 -22.53 -6.47 -21.56
N PRO A 681 -22.13 -6.36 -22.83
CA PRO A 681 -22.04 -5.06 -23.49
C PRO A 681 -23.39 -4.35 -23.59
N PHE A 682 -24.51 -5.09 -23.73
CA PHE A 682 -25.81 -4.51 -24.00
C PHE A 682 -26.96 -5.29 -23.36
N PHE A 683 -27.88 -4.57 -22.71
CA PHE A 683 -29.18 -5.09 -22.30
C PHE A 683 -30.22 -3.97 -22.39
N ARG A 684 -31.25 -4.16 -23.21
CA ARG A 684 -32.36 -3.21 -23.34
C ARG A 684 -33.66 -3.93 -23.66
N LYS A 685 -34.74 -3.53 -22.97
CA LYS A 685 -36.09 -4.09 -23.09
C LYS A 685 -36.05 -5.61 -22.88
N TYR A 686 -35.94 -6.40 -23.94
CA TYR A 686 -35.86 -7.86 -23.89
C TYR A 686 -34.59 -8.44 -24.54
N LEU A 687 -33.76 -7.63 -25.19
CA LEU A 687 -32.53 -8.10 -25.81
C LEU A 687 -31.37 -8.06 -24.81
N LEU A 688 -30.77 -9.23 -24.56
CA LEU A 688 -29.51 -9.38 -23.84
C LEU A 688 -28.42 -9.80 -24.81
N VAL A 689 -27.33 -9.05 -24.85
CA VAL A 689 -26.15 -9.37 -25.64
C VAL A 689 -25.00 -9.67 -24.71
N PHE A 690 -24.42 -10.86 -24.83
CA PHE A 690 -23.16 -11.21 -24.18
C PHE A 690 -22.00 -10.94 -25.12
N LYS A 691 -20.81 -10.69 -24.55
CA LYS A 691 -19.53 -10.88 -25.21
C LYS A 691 -18.88 -12.08 -24.54
N LEU A 692 -18.81 -13.22 -25.23
CA LEU A 692 -18.08 -14.40 -24.77
C LEU A 692 -16.68 -14.33 -25.37
N ALA A 693 -15.67 -14.08 -24.54
CA ALA A 693 -14.29 -13.90 -24.99
C ALA A 693 -13.43 -15.05 -24.47
N ALA A 694 -12.50 -15.54 -25.28
CA ALA A 694 -11.50 -16.49 -24.82
C ALA A 694 -10.14 -16.26 -25.46
N TYR A 695 -9.12 -16.87 -24.87
CA TYR A 695 -7.75 -16.83 -25.33
C TYR A 695 -7.15 -18.24 -25.24
N ASN A 696 -6.78 -18.78 -26.40
CA ASN A 696 -6.11 -20.08 -26.50
C ASN A 696 -4.63 -19.87 -26.79
N TYR A 697 -3.76 -20.27 -25.86
CA TYR A 697 -2.32 -20.12 -25.96
C TYR A 697 -1.63 -21.49 -26.02
N PRO A 698 -1.32 -22.02 -27.21
CA PRO A 698 -0.42 -23.17 -27.36
C PRO A 698 0.95 -22.87 -26.78
N PHE A 699 1.51 -23.77 -25.97
CA PHE A 699 2.81 -23.57 -25.35
C PHE A 699 3.92 -23.46 -26.39
N GLY A 700 4.80 -22.46 -26.23
CA GLY A 700 5.88 -22.18 -27.16
C GLY A 700 5.46 -21.38 -28.41
N ALA A 701 4.17 -21.08 -28.58
CA ALA A 701 3.72 -20.17 -29.63
C ALA A 701 4.14 -18.72 -29.32
N ALA A 702 4.37 -17.91 -30.36
CA ALA A 702 4.70 -16.50 -30.23
C ALA A 702 3.58 -15.70 -29.54
N HIS A 703 2.33 -16.06 -29.83
CA HIS A 703 1.14 -15.57 -29.14
C HIS A 703 0.02 -16.62 -29.25
N GLY A 704 -0.98 -16.51 -28.40
CA GLY A 704 -2.23 -17.25 -28.49
C GLY A 704 -3.21 -16.58 -29.44
N MET A 705 -4.36 -17.22 -29.65
CA MET A 705 -5.43 -16.74 -30.50
C MET A 705 -6.65 -16.37 -29.66
N PRO A 706 -7.11 -15.11 -29.69
CA PRO A 706 -8.33 -14.72 -29.03
C PRO A 706 -9.56 -15.13 -29.87
N THR A 707 -10.67 -15.38 -29.20
CA THR A 707 -11.99 -15.53 -29.82
C THR A 707 -12.98 -14.61 -29.12
N GLU A 708 -13.94 -14.08 -29.89
CA GLU A 708 -15.07 -13.31 -29.37
C GLU A 708 -16.36 -13.76 -30.08
N ILE A 709 -17.41 -14.03 -29.31
CA ILE A 709 -18.74 -14.39 -29.82
C ILE A 709 -19.77 -13.52 -29.11
N TYR A 710 -20.76 -12.99 -29.85
CA TYR A 710 -21.83 -12.17 -29.30
C TYR A 710 -23.21 -12.81 -29.46
N PRO A 711 -23.66 -13.63 -28.49
CA PRO A 711 -25.02 -14.16 -28.47
C PRO A 711 -26.04 -13.05 -28.20
N HIS A 712 -27.01 -12.90 -29.10
CA HIS A 712 -28.13 -11.96 -29.01
C HIS A 712 -29.39 -12.70 -28.57
N ILE A 713 -29.85 -12.51 -27.34
CA ILE A 713 -30.88 -13.35 -26.72
C ILE A 713 -32.10 -12.51 -26.37
N ASP A 714 -33.26 -12.92 -26.85
CA ASP A 714 -34.53 -12.46 -26.31
C ASP A 714 -34.82 -13.17 -24.98
N VAL A 715 -34.78 -12.45 -23.86
CA VAL A 715 -34.97 -13.02 -22.52
C VAL A 715 -36.42 -13.39 -22.20
N VAL A 716 -37.37 -13.10 -23.08
CA VAL A 716 -38.77 -13.53 -22.97
C VAL A 716 -38.95 -14.85 -23.73
N SER A 717 -38.57 -14.89 -25.01
CA SER A 717 -38.80 -16.06 -25.87
C SER A 717 -37.67 -17.11 -25.82
N GLY A 718 -36.48 -16.74 -25.34
CA GLY A 718 -35.26 -17.54 -25.40
C GLY A 718 -34.65 -17.67 -26.80
N ARG A 719 -35.15 -16.92 -27.78
CA ARG A 719 -34.63 -16.92 -29.14
C ARG A 719 -33.23 -16.31 -29.19
N PHE A 720 -32.34 -16.94 -29.94
CA PHE A 720 -31.04 -16.37 -30.32
C PHE A 720 -31.17 -15.76 -31.71
N TYR A 721 -30.83 -14.48 -31.85
CA TYR A 721 -30.87 -13.78 -33.14
C TYR A 721 -29.54 -13.90 -33.89
N GLU A 722 -29.66 -14.03 -35.20
CA GLU A 722 -28.54 -13.97 -36.16
C GLU A 722 -28.57 -12.64 -36.94
N LEU A 723 -27.49 -12.31 -37.65
CA LEU A 723 -27.39 -11.03 -38.38
C LEU A 723 -28.55 -10.83 -39.36
N LYS A 724 -28.94 -11.89 -40.08
CA LYS A 724 -30.05 -11.89 -41.03
C LYS A 724 -31.41 -11.54 -40.40
N ASP A 725 -31.60 -11.79 -39.09
CA ASP A 725 -32.88 -11.54 -38.41
C ASP A 725 -33.15 -10.04 -38.19
N LEU A 726 -32.15 -9.18 -38.38
CA LEU A 726 -32.29 -7.72 -38.27
C LEU A 726 -32.91 -7.10 -39.52
N PHE A 727 -32.86 -7.80 -40.65
CA PHE A 727 -33.15 -7.24 -41.97
C PHE A 727 -34.41 -7.86 -42.58
N ARG A 728 -35.06 -7.12 -43.48
CA ARG A 728 -36.19 -7.64 -44.24
C ARG A 728 -35.72 -8.79 -45.14
N ARG A 729 -36.60 -9.76 -45.38
CA ARG A 729 -36.29 -10.95 -46.21
C ARG A 729 -35.90 -10.62 -47.66
N ASP A 730 -36.40 -9.50 -48.18
CA ASP A 730 -36.12 -9.01 -49.54
C ASP A 730 -34.83 -8.16 -49.61
N ALA A 731 -34.26 -7.77 -48.48
CA ALA A 731 -33.09 -6.91 -48.44
C ALA A 731 -31.79 -7.69 -48.61
N ASN A 732 -30.95 -7.29 -49.57
CA ASN A 732 -29.59 -7.80 -49.71
C ASN A 732 -28.63 -7.12 -48.73
N TYR A 733 -28.79 -7.40 -47.43
CA TYR A 733 -27.99 -6.77 -46.37
C TYR A 733 -26.49 -7.02 -46.55
N VAL A 734 -26.08 -8.20 -47.04
CA VAL A 734 -24.67 -8.54 -47.28
C VAL A 734 -24.04 -7.52 -48.24
N ALA A 735 -24.68 -7.25 -49.37
CA ALA A 735 -24.16 -6.28 -50.33
C ALA A 735 -24.14 -4.84 -49.77
N VAL A 736 -25.21 -4.42 -49.07
CA VAL A 736 -25.33 -3.07 -48.51
C VAL A 736 -24.27 -2.83 -47.43
N LEU A 737 -24.17 -3.71 -46.44
CA LEU A 737 -23.19 -3.58 -45.35
C LEU A 737 -21.76 -3.68 -45.89
N SER A 738 -21.51 -4.56 -46.87
CA SER A 738 -20.19 -4.69 -47.48
C SER A 738 -19.73 -3.38 -48.11
N ALA A 739 -20.61 -2.70 -48.84
CA ALA A 739 -20.33 -1.43 -49.49
C ALA A 739 -20.09 -0.28 -48.49
N ILE A 740 -20.84 -0.26 -47.38
CA ILE A 740 -20.62 0.73 -46.31
C ILE A 740 -19.22 0.55 -45.70
N ILE A 741 -18.86 -0.69 -45.33
CA ILE A 741 -17.54 -0.99 -44.75
C ILE A 741 -16.42 -0.69 -45.74
N GLU A 742 -16.57 -1.06 -47.02
CA GLU A 742 -15.57 -0.74 -48.06
C GLU A 742 -15.34 0.77 -48.16
N LYS A 743 -16.42 1.57 -48.12
CA LYS A 743 -16.33 3.03 -48.10
C LYS A 743 -15.63 3.54 -46.84
N GLN A 744 -15.91 2.96 -45.67
CA GLN A 744 -15.23 3.33 -44.42
C GLN A 744 -13.72 3.03 -44.49
N ILE A 745 -13.32 1.85 -44.98
CA ILE A 745 -11.92 1.46 -45.16
C ILE A 745 -11.19 2.45 -46.08
N LYS A 746 -11.85 2.90 -47.16
CA LYS A 746 -11.24 3.82 -48.15
C LYS A 746 -11.17 5.27 -47.68
N THR A 747 -12.11 5.73 -46.86
CA THR A 747 -12.28 7.16 -46.57
C THR A 747 -11.93 7.57 -45.14
N ASN A 748 -11.82 6.62 -44.20
CA ASN A 748 -11.54 6.91 -42.79
C ASN A 748 -10.16 6.39 -42.38
N GLU A 749 -9.26 7.32 -42.06
CA GLU A 749 -7.87 7.06 -41.66
C GLU A 749 -7.75 6.13 -40.45
N LYS A 750 -8.79 6.05 -39.59
CA LYS A 750 -8.86 5.11 -38.47
C LYS A 750 -8.70 3.66 -38.92
N TYR A 751 -9.05 3.32 -40.16
CA TYR A 751 -8.95 1.95 -40.70
C TYR A 751 -7.75 1.75 -41.63
N SER A 752 -6.75 2.65 -41.59
CA SER A 752 -5.53 2.55 -42.41
C SER A 752 -4.71 1.26 -42.19
N TYR A 753 -4.92 0.55 -41.07
CA TYR A 753 -4.30 -0.74 -40.77
C TYR A 753 -4.94 -1.94 -41.49
N VAL A 754 -6.07 -1.75 -42.17
CA VAL A 754 -6.79 -2.81 -42.90
C VAL A 754 -6.15 -3.03 -44.28
N TRP A 755 -5.93 -4.29 -44.64
CA TRP A 755 -5.46 -4.67 -45.97
C TRP A 755 -6.60 -4.55 -46.98
N GLN A 756 -6.63 -3.44 -47.71
CA GLN A 756 -7.72 -3.10 -48.63
C GLN A 756 -7.96 -4.19 -49.70
N ASP A 757 -6.91 -4.86 -50.15
CA ASP A 757 -6.95 -5.95 -51.12
C ASP A 757 -7.54 -7.25 -50.55
N GLN A 758 -7.48 -7.45 -49.23
CA GLN A 758 -8.00 -8.63 -48.55
C GLN A 758 -9.47 -8.52 -48.17
N TYR A 759 -10.02 -7.30 -48.06
CA TYR A 759 -11.44 -7.12 -47.80
C TYR A 759 -12.28 -7.50 -49.04
N LYS A 760 -13.07 -8.58 -48.94
CA LYS A 760 -13.94 -9.09 -50.01
C LYS A 760 -15.45 -8.91 -49.75
N GLY A 761 -15.81 -8.12 -48.75
CA GLY A 761 -17.17 -8.02 -48.24
C GLY A 761 -17.42 -8.93 -47.03
N ILE A 762 -18.60 -8.77 -46.41
CA ILE A 762 -19.03 -9.56 -45.25
C ILE A 762 -19.62 -10.90 -45.69
N LYS A 763 -19.61 -11.89 -44.79
CA LYS A 763 -20.35 -13.16 -44.95
C LYS A 763 -21.81 -13.00 -44.49
N PRO A 764 -22.77 -13.85 -44.92
CA PRO A 764 -24.14 -13.82 -44.41
C PRO A 764 -24.24 -14.01 -42.89
N ASP A 765 -23.33 -14.80 -42.31
CA ASP A 765 -23.19 -15.09 -40.89
C ASP A 765 -22.04 -14.29 -40.23
N GLN A 766 -21.67 -13.14 -40.82
CA GLN A 766 -20.60 -12.30 -40.28
C GLN A 766 -20.83 -11.98 -38.79
N PRO A 767 -19.81 -12.14 -37.94
CA PRO A 767 -19.91 -11.78 -36.54
C PRO A 767 -20.25 -10.29 -36.35
N PHE A 768 -21.14 -10.04 -35.40
CA PHE A 768 -21.68 -8.70 -35.15
C PHE A 768 -22.10 -8.52 -33.70
N TYR A 769 -22.32 -7.27 -33.30
CA TYR A 769 -23.10 -6.93 -32.12
C TYR A 769 -23.89 -5.64 -32.35
N VAL A 770 -24.78 -5.29 -31.41
CA VAL A 770 -25.66 -4.12 -31.49
C VAL A 770 -25.62 -3.30 -30.21
N ASP A 771 -25.89 -2.00 -30.34
CA ASP A 771 -26.27 -1.12 -29.23
C ASP A 771 -27.55 -0.35 -29.60
N ASP A 772 -27.82 0.75 -28.90
CA ASP A 772 -29.01 1.57 -29.12
C ASP A 772 -29.07 2.27 -30.48
N ASP A 773 -27.91 2.52 -31.10
CA ASP A 773 -27.77 3.46 -32.22
C ASP A 773 -27.12 2.84 -33.46
N ALA A 774 -26.46 1.70 -33.32
CA ALA A 774 -25.68 1.11 -34.41
C ALA A 774 -25.57 -0.41 -34.38
N LEU A 775 -25.36 -0.94 -35.58
CA LEU A 775 -24.85 -2.28 -35.83
C LEU A 775 -23.31 -2.22 -35.89
N TYR A 776 -22.64 -3.17 -35.26
CA TYR A 776 -21.19 -3.32 -35.30
C TYR A 776 -20.84 -4.63 -35.98
N ILE A 777 -20.10 -4.55 -37.09
CA ILE A 777 -19.58 -5.73 -37.79
C ILE A 777 -18.10 -5.88 -37.46
N TYR A 778 -17.67 -7.07 -37.06
CA TYR A 778 -16.27 -7.32 -36.74
C TYR A 778 -15.67 -8.51 -37.50
N PHE A 779 -14.35 -8.49 -37.59
CA PHE A 779 -13.53 -9.51 -38.26
C PHE A 779 -12.56 -10.13 -37.27
N TYR A 780 -12.22 -11.40 -37.47
CA TYR A 780 -11.26 -12.09 -36.60
C TYR A 780 -9.83 -11.58 -36.85
N PRO A 781 -8.91 -11.72 -35.89
CA PRO A 781 -7.49 -11.44 -36.10
C PRO A 781 -6.97 -12.16 -37.36
N TYR A 782 -6.14 -11.47 -38.15
CA TYR A 782 -5.63 -11.91 -39.46
C TYR A 782 -6.64 -12.01 -40.60
N GLU A 783 -7.94 -11.81 -40.39
CA GLU A 783 -8.91 -11.95 -41.48
C GLU A 783 -8.75 -10.84 -42.53
N ILE A 784 -8.59 -9.58 -42.09
CA ILE A 784 -8.41 -8.42 -42.98
C ILE A 784 -7.34 -7.42 -42.50
N ALA A 785 -6.65 -7.73 -41.39
CA ALA A 785 -5.70 -6.84 -40.73
C ALA A 785 -4.67 -7.66 -39.92
N PRO A 786 -3.48 -7.10 -39.59
CA PRO A 786 -2.51 -7.79 -38.75
C PRO A 786 -3.06 -8.06 -37.34
N TYR A 787 -2.52 -9.07 -36.64
CA TYR A 787 -2.95 -9.43 -35.28
C TYR A 787 -2.98 -8.27 -34.29
N ALA A 788 -2.03 -7.32 -34.41
CA ALA A 788 -1.97 -6.14 -33.55
C ALA A 788 -3.22 -5.24 -33.64
N ALA A 789 -4.00 -5.33 -34.74
CA ALA A 789 -5.28 -4.63 -34.88
C ALA A 789 -6.42 -5.28 -34.06
N GLY A 790 -6.20 -6.47 -33.48
CA GLY A 790 -7.19 -7.21 -32.71
C GLY A 790 -8.36 -7.67 -33.59
N PHE A 791 -9.57 -7.26 -33.24
CA PHE A 791 -10.80 -7.51 -34.00
C PHE A 791 -11.20 -6.22 -34.75
N PRO A 792 -10.82 -6.04 -36.03
CA PRO A 792 -11.29 -4.89 -36.81
C PRO A 792 -12.81 -4.79 -36.75
N THR A 793 -13.32 -3.67 -36.22
CA THR A 793 -14.74 -3.49 -35.94
C THR A 793 -15.25 -2.20 -36.59
N PHE A 794 -16.32 -2.33 -37.37
CA PHE A 794 -16.93 -1.25 -38.13
C PHE A 794 -18.30 -0.91 -37.55
N ARG A 795 -18.46 0.35 -37.14
CA ARG A 795 -19.73 0.89 -36.67
C ARG A 795 -20.58 1.34 -37.85
N ILE A 796 -21.81 0.85 -37.93
CA ILE A 796 -22.80 1.18 -38.96
C ILE A 796 -24.04 1.74 -38.26
N PRO A 797 -24.20 3.09 -38.23
CA PRO A 797 -25.36 3.72 -37.61
C PRO A 797 -26.67 3.21 -38.22
N TYR A 798 -27.69 2.97 -37.40
CA TYR A 798 -28.99 2.51 -37.91
C TYR A 798 -29.59 3.48 -38.93
N SER A 799 -29.38 4.79 -38.74
CA SER A 799 -29.79 5.82 -39.70
C SER A 799 -29.28 5.60 -41.12
N GLU A 800 -28.14 4.92 -41.32
CA GLU A 800 -27.59 4.62 -42.65
C GLU A 800 -28.24 3.38 -43.29
N ILE A 801 -28.87 2.51 -42.50
CA ILE A 801 -29.41 1.21 -42.93
C ILE A 801 -30.90 1.01 -42.60
N MET A 802 -31.60 2.05 -42.13
CA MET A 802 -33.02 1.95 -41.76
C MET A 802 -33.92 1.45 -42.89
N THR A 803 -33.54 1.68 -44.15
CA THR A 803 -34.32 1.24 -45.32
C THR A 803 -34.33 -0.27 -45.53
N ILE A 804 -33.36 -0.99 -44.96
CA ILE A 804 -33.22 -2.45 -45.06
C ILE A 804 -33.55 -3.20 -43.76
N ILE A 805 -33.61 -2.51 -42.62
CA ILE A 805 -33.99 -3.08 -41.32
C ILE A 805 -35.46 -3.52 -41.34
N ASP A 806 -35.73 -4.70 -40.79
CA ASP A 806 -37.11 -5.13 -40.49
C ASP A 806 -37.57 -4.52 -39.16
N THR A 807 -38.07 -3.29 -39.21
CA THR A 807 -38.53 -2.58 -38.01
C THR A 807 -39.74 -3.21 -37.34
N LYS A 808 -40.45 -4.12 -38.01
CA LYS A 808 -41.54 -4.93 -37.43
C LYS A 808 -41.05 -6.31 -36.99
N GLY A 809 -39.82 -6.67 -37.33
CA GLY A 809 -39.20 -7.95 -37.01
C GLY A 809 -38.93 -8.10 -35.52
N ALA A 810 -38.97 -9.35 -35.05
CA ALA A 810 -38.80 -9.68 -33.64
C ALA A 810 -37.44 -9.21 -33.07
N PHE A 811 -36.37 -9.25 -33.88
CA PHE A 811 -35.06 -8.79 -33.43
C PHE A 811 -35.07 -7.28 -33.13
N TRP A 812 -35.49 -6.44 -34.08
CA TRP A 812 -35.59 -4.98 -33.86
C TRP A 812 -36.50 -4.63 -32.67
N GLN A 813 -37.68 -5.26 -32.62
CA GLN A 813 -38.68 -5.04 -31.56
C GLN A 813 -38.22 -5.51 -30.17
N SER A 814 -37.15 -6.30 -30.07
CA SER A 814 -36.64 -6.78 -28.79
C SER A 814 -35.89 -5.71 -27.99
N TYR A 815 -35.43 -4.62 -28.64
CA TYR A 815 -34.67 -3.52 -27.98
C TYR A 815 -35.09 -2.10 -28.39
N HIS A 816 -35.86 -1.94 -29.48
CA HIS A 816 -36.62 -0.72 -29.80
C HIS A 816 -38.10 -0.90 -29.48
#